data_AF-A0A8T7BBE3-F1
#
_entry.id   AF-A0A8T7BBE3-F1
#
_cell.length_a   1.000
_cell.length_b   1.000
_cell.length_c   1.000
_cell.angle_alpha   90.00
_cell.angle_beta   90.00
_cell.angle_gamma   90.00
#
_symmetry.space_group_name_H-M   'P 1'
#
loop_
_entity.id
_entity.type
_entity.pdbx_description
1 polymer ?
#
loop_
_entity_poly.entity_id
_entity_poly.type
_entity_poly.pdbx_seq_one_letter_code
_entity_poly.pdbx_strand_id
1 'polypeptide(L)'
;MYSPITFFKHTLVTKVLYLREFNNECRSAFCLRSIAALFIAMFLIGALSVANGATFTLNPTGMTDSCSEELENVWNSAQPGDEIILNEGIYAQGCARRINNNGTAANPIIVRAADGADVLITRPLSSVSSKNNIEIQGSYMEIRGLRFQYGSQGVRFMSSSNIVFEDNEVFDMNHTAFTMNSGSTDNFVIRNNHIHHAGIAGGSTGEGMYIGCHSGNCTARDHLIEGNHIHDLQSNGSGCSDGIELKFNSHSNIVRGNEVYNTSLGSSACPCTFSYGHEIAGGEPNIIENNLLYNCAEGVLATSDTIIRNNVILDTTYAGIHIRYQAPTATGVENITVVNNTVYGSHPTCGRFNTNGSPNVTIANNSFYCAGSTAIAGGLGSPTLLNNYVDGGMSASSIDNVGFFDGGLAADQFVNPAGGDFHLKATSILIDAGNDNASDLPTEDYDGNIRSIGAAVDVGAFEYGSGSGPSNPVVTLSIDDSSVTTGDDVTLTYTISNADSCNASSSPASSFSGAITPANGSQMVNNLQADITFTLMCSNTDGNTTRDVSVTVSDPIDYQLYNDDDGNYGSGAVLLSSLGDLLGTLYVQVLPETDIQSVTFEIDDTQVGAVELTAPYVLGGSSYDSVSLTDGAHTLSATVQHKDGTVVLTQTITIANGGKGDPLPTLTLTATPQSITAGQTSLLNWSTTDATICDGQAGLLGTLAAFGSQTVTPTVTTTYTLECTGPGGMVTESVIVTVTAVGNDTDQDGLPDDWEIANFGNLDQSPSDDADNDGFTNLQEFAAGSDPTDANSSPDDLDGDGLDDAWEIANFGSLNETATGDPDNDGYTNLEELNAGTNPLNIAETPVDTDADGMLDADELMYFGNLSQSAAGDFDTDGITNAMEIANGTNPALADTDSDGLSDMEEFTHGTDPLDPDSDNDGYSDGSEIIAGSNPNDASDTPATIPPDDNNDSGGGATTLWFWLWLNSLLVWRRYRKSS
;
A
#
# COMPACT_ATOMS: atom_id res chain seq x y z
N MET A 1 18.07 -22.35 22.30
CA MET A 1 17.82 -21.78 23.64
C MET A 1 16.71 -20.76 23.44
N TYR A 2 15.61 -20.93 24.17
CA TYR A 2 14.34 -20.24 23.95
C TYR A 2 14.40 -18.73 24.22
N SER A 3 13.55 -18.04 23.45
CA SER A 3 13.15 -16.62 23.48
C SER A 3 12.87 -16.05 24.89
N PRO A 4 13.20 -14.76 25.13
CA PRO A 4 12.88 -14.06 26.37
C PRO A 4 11.52 -13.34 26.28
N ILE A 5 10.41 -14.09 26.31
CA ILE A 5 9.09 -13.54 26.68
C ILE A 5 8.46 -14.47 27.73
N THR A 6 9.03 -14.44 28.93
CA THR A 6 8.39 -14.97 30.14
C THR A 6 8.71 -14.07 31.32
N PHE A 7 8.19 -12.85 31.30
CA PHE A 7 8.24 -11.98 32.48
C PHE A 7 7.07 -10.99 32.59
N PHE A 8 5.82 -11.39 32.35
CA PHE A 8 4.64 -10.73 32.96
C PHE A 8 3.38 -11.58 32.78
N LYS A 9 3.13 -12.51 33.72
CA LYS A 9 1.81 -12.99 34.21
C LYS A 9 1.94 -14.42 34.77
N HIS A 10 2.53 -14.53 35.96
CA HIS A 10 2.19 -15.62 36.87
C HIS A 10 2.47 -15.20 38.32
N THR A 11 1.67 -14.27 38.85
CA THR A 11 1.49 -14.19 40.32
C THR A 11 0.14 -13.59 40.71
N LEU A 12 -0.96 -14.18 40.26
CA LEU A 12 -2.25 -13.92 40.90
C LEU A 12 -3.22 -15.09 40.71
N VAL A 13 -2.88 -16.27 41.24
CA VAL A 13 -3.79 -17.20 41.94
C VAL A 13 -2.92 -18.31 42.55
N THR A 14 -2.41 -18.09 43.76
CA THR A 14 -2.45 -19.06 44.87
C THR A 14 -1.72 -18.50 46.09
N LYS A 15 -2.28 -18.77 47.27
CA LYS A 15 -1.82 -18.40 48.62
C LYS A 15 -2.29 -17.03 49.13
N VAL A 16 -3.61 -16.98 49.32
CA VAL A 16 -4.18 -16.76 50.66
C VAL A 16 -3.41 -17.61 51.67
N LEU A 17 -2.44 -17.02 52.40
CA LEU A 17 -1.91 -17.43 53.71
C LEU A 17 -0.57 -16.71 53.96
N TYR A 18 -0.59 -15.39 54.24
CA TYR A 18 0.42 -14.74 55.11
C TYR A 18 0.07 -13.27 55.41
N LEU A 19 -1.08 -13.00 56.05
CA LEU A 19 -1.26 -11.75 56.84
C LEU A 19 -2.19 -12.02 58.01
N ARG A 20 -1.80 -13.00 58.85
CA ARG A 20 -2.39 -13.22 60.17
C ARG A 20 -1.47 -12.69 61.26
N GLU A 21 -1.00 -11.45 61.11
CA GLU A 21 -0.29 -10.72 62.18
C GLU A 21 -0.19 -9.21 61.90
N PHE A 22 -1.30 -8.56 61.53
CA PHE A 22 -1.45 -7.10 61.68
C PHE A 22 -2.90 -6.78 62.04
N ASN A 23 -3.32 -7.30 63.18
CA ASN A 23 -4.53 -6.84 63.84
C ASN A 23 -4.16 -6.47 65.26
N ASN A 24 -3.77 -5.21 65.46
CA ASN A 24 -4.08 -4.43 66.66
C ASN A 24 -3.66 -2.98 66.43
N GLU A 25 -4.59 -2.07 66.74
CA GLU A 25 -4.44 -0.61 66.77
C GLU A 25 -4.75 0.18 65.48
N CYS A 26 -6.04 0.25 65.13
CA CYS A 26 -6.62 1.54 64.73
C CYS A 26 -8.13 1.61 65.01
N ARG A 27 -8.48 2.09 66.21
CA ARG A 27 -9.83 2.53 66.57
C ARG A 27 -9.89 4.05 66.47
N SER A 28 -10.17 4.61 65.30
CA SER A 28 -10.74 5.97 65.23
C SER A 28 -11.47 6.22 63.90
N ALA A 29 -12.53 7.03 63.97
CA ALA A 29 -13.48 7.33 62.90
C ALA A 29 -12.90 8.16 61.73
N PHE A 30 -11.58 8.18 61.55
CA PHE A 30 -10.91 8.82 60.41
C PHE A 30 -10.59 7.85 59.28
N CYS A 31 -10.64 6.53 59.52
CA CYS A 31 -10.37 5.51 58.50
C CYS A 31 -11.55 5.27 57.53
N LEU A 32 -12.78 5.65 57.92
CA LEU A 32 -13.97 5.46 57.08
C LEU A 32 -14.21 6.54 56.02
N ARG A 33 -13.50 7.68 56.05
CA ARG A 33 -13.61 8.71 54.98
C ARG A 33 -12.68 8.48 53.79
N SER A 34 -11.62 7.67 53.96
CA SER A 34 -10.69 7.36 52.88
C SER A 34 -11.08 6.14 52.04
N ILE A 35 -11.98 5.29 52.54
CA ILE A 35 -12.46 4.10 51.81
C ILE A 35 -13.66 4.44 50.92
N ALA A 36 -14.49 5.42 51.29
CA ALA A 36 -15.60 5.90 50.44
C ALA A 36 -15.11 6.69 49.20
N ALA A 37 -13.95 7.34 49.28
CA ALA A 37 -13.33 8.00 48.13
C ALA A 37 -12.72 6.99 47.13
N LEU A 38 -12.32 5.80 47.59
CA LEU A 38 -11.81 4.73 46.71
C LEU A 38 -12.94 4.00 45.96
N PHE A 39 -14.13 3.87 46.56
CA PHE A 39 -15.26 3.19 45.93
C PHE A 39 -16.01 4.05 44.90
N ILE A 40 -16.00 5.39 45.03
CA ILE A 40 -16.55 6.29 44.00
C ILE A 40 -15.56 6.47 42.83
N ALA A 41 -14.27 6.30 43.05
CA ALA A 41 -13.27 6.29 41.98
C ALA A 41 -13.24 4.97 41.17
N MET A 42 -13.71 3.86 41.74
CA MET A 42 -13.74 2.55 41.06
C MET A 42 -15.03 2.24 40.28
N PHE A 43 -16.06 3.10 40.36
CA PHE A 43 -17.29 2.97 39.55
C PHE A 43 -17.39 4.00 38.42
N LEU A 44 -16.27 4.67 38.11
CA LEU A 44 -16.10 5.60 36.98
C LEU A 44 -15.03 5.14 35.98
N ILE A 45 -14.65 3.85 36.02
CA ILE A 45 -13.74 3.20 35.07
C ILE A 45 -14.47 2.00 34.44
N GLY A 46 -15.69 2.26 34.00
CA GLY A 46 -16.60 1.29 33.38
C GLY A 46 -17.34 1.94 32.21
N ALA A 47 -16.55 2.52 31.33
CA ALA A 47 -16.86 2.89 29.95
C ALA A 47 -15.55 3.41 29.36
N LEU A 48 -14.58 2.51 29.16
CA LEU A 48 -13.62 2.76 28.08
C LEU A 48 -14.46 2.59 26.82
N SER A 49 -15.07 3.69 26.37
CA SER A 49 -15.43 3.81 24.98
C SER A 49 -14.16 3.47 24.22
N VAL A 50 -14.20 2.46 23.37
CA VAL A 50 -13.35 2.46 22.19
C VAL A 50 -13.71 3.77 21.51
N ALA A 51 -12.88 4.79 21.69
CA ALA A 51 -13.08 6.04 20.99
C ALA A 51 -12.69 5.69 19.55
N ASN A 52 -13.67 5.38 18.71
CA ASN A 52 -13.43 5.37 17.28
C ASN A 52 -12.82 6.74 16.95
N GLY A 53 -11.60 6.72 16.43
CA GLY A 53 -10.96 7.95 15.98
C GLY A 53 -11.82 8.62 14.91
N ALA A 54 -11.68 9.93 14.82
CA ALA A 54 -12.38 10.68 13.80
C ALA A 54 -11.74 10.42 12.43
N THR A 55 -12.58 10.24 11.40
CA THR A 55 -12.14 10.23 10.00
C THR A 55 -12.27 11.64 9.43
N PHE A 56 -11.19 12.16 8.84
CA PHE A 56 -11.13 13.44 8.17
C PHE A 56 -10.88 13.23 6.67
N THR A 57 -11.84 13.60 5.83
CA THR A 57 -11.65 13.58 4.38
C THR A 57 -11.28 14.98 3.88
N LEU A 58 -10.13 15.11 3.24
CA LEU A 58 -9.59 16.40 2.78
C LEU A 58 -9.61 16.45 1.26
N ASN A 59 -9.86 17.63 0.70
CA ASN A 59 -9.74 17.91 -0.73
C ASN A 59 -8.53 18.81 -1.00
N PRO A 60 -7.91 18.74 -2.19
CA PRO A 60 -6.78 19.59 -2.53
C PRO A 60 -7.20 21.07 -2.56
N THR A 61 -6.31 21.95 -2.11
CA THR A 61 -6.54 23.41 -2.09
C THR A 61 -5.86 24.15 -3.24
N GLY A 62 -5.19 23.43 -4.15
CA GLY A 62 -4.34 24.00 -5.20
C GLY A 62 -3.01 24.52 -4.68
N MET A 63 -2.19 25.13 -5.55
CA MET A 63 -0.90 25.69 -5.14
C MET A 63 -1.09 26.97 -4.32
N THR A 64 -0.68 26.94 -3.05
CA THR A 64 -0.77 28.11 -2.16
C THR A 64 0.61 28.52 -1.64
N ASP A 65 0.86 29.83 -1.58
CA ASP A 65 1.98 30.40 -0.82
C ASP A 65 1.67 30.48 0.69
N SER A 66 0.49 29.97 1.11
CA SER A 66 0.06 29.96 2.50
C SER A 66 0.93 29.03 3.33
N CYS A 67 1.23 29.45 4.57
CA CYS A 67 1.83 28.57 5.57
C CYS A 67 0.79 27.79 6.39
N SER A 68 -0.49 27.91 6.06
CA SER A 68 -1.58 27.24 6.77
C SER A 68 -2.40 26.49 5.73
N GLU A 69 -1.91 25.30 5.41
CA GLU A 69 -2.54 24.34 4.50
C GLU A 69 -3.40 23.38 5.32
N GLU A 70 -4.53 22.94 4.76
CA GLU A 70 -5.51 22.15 5.50
C GLU A 70 -4.94 20.81 5.98
N LEU A 71 -4.17 20.10 5.13
CA LEU A 71 -3.49 18.86 5.52
C LEU A 71 -2.59 19.05 6.74
N GLU A 72 -1.71 20.06 6.71
CA GLU A 72 -0.81 20.32 7.84
C GLU A 72 -1.60 20.64 9.13
N ASN A 73 -2.66 21.44 9.01
CA ASN A 73 -3.48 21.83 10.17
C ASN A 73 -4.23 20.63 10.76
N VAL A 74 -4.86 19.82 9.91
CA VAL A 74 -5.68 18.67 10.32
C VAL A 74 -4.77 17.60 10.93
N TRP A 75 -3.64 17.30 10.29
CA TRP A 75 -2.68 16.33 10.81
C TRP A 75 -2.07 16.77 12.15
N ASN A 76 -1.76 18.05 12.33
CA ASN A 76 -1.33 18.58 13.63
C ASN A 76 -2.48 18.73 14.66
N SER A 77 -3.72 18.44 14.29
CA SER A 77 -4.86 18.42 15.22
C SER A 77 -5.33 16.99 15.56
N ALA A 78 -4.93 16.00 14.76
CA ALA A 78 -5.31 14.61 14.90
C ALA A 78 -4.90 14.03 16.27
N GLN A 79 -5.78 13.20 16.82
CA GLN A 79 -5.65 12.45 18.05
C GLN A 79 -5.32 10.98 17.73
N PRO A 80 -4.79 10.20 18.71
CA PRO A 80 -4.58 8.77 18.52
C PRO A 80 -5.85 8.03 18.06
N GLY A 81 -5.75 7.28 16.97
CA GLY A 81 -6.85 6.55 16.34
C GLY A 81 -7.52 7.28 15.18
N ASP A 82 -7.27 8.58 15.01
CA ASP A 82 -7.84 9.36 13.92
C ASP A 82 -7.27 8.92 12.56
N GLU A 83 -8.12 8.99 11.52
CA GLU A 83 -7.79 8.68 10.14
C GLU A 83 -7.93 9.94 9.28
N ILE A 84 -6.96 10.20 8.40
CA ILE A 84 -6.96 11.30 7.45
C ILE A 84 -6.92 10.71 6.04
N ILE A 85 -7.99 10.92 5.28
CA ILE A 85 -8.18 10.44 3.92
C ILE A 85 -8.02 11.63 2.95
N LEU A 86 -7.10 11.52 2.00
CA LEU A 86 -6.84 12.55 1.01
C LEU A 86 -7.50 12.17 -0.32
N ASN A 87 -8.39 13.01 -0.82
CA ASN A 87 -8.98 12.84 -2.14
C ASN A 87 -7.98 13.22 -3.25
N GLU A 88 -8.25 12.75 -4.46
CA GLU A 88 -7.41 12.96 -5.64
C GLU A 88 -7.02 14.43 -5.86
N GLY A 89 -5.75 14.66 -6.20
CA GLY A 89 -5.23 15.94 -6.63
C GLY A 89 -4.00 16.43 -5.86
N ILE A 90 -3.73 17.73 -5.96
CA ILE A 90 -2.45 18.33 -5.59
C ILE A 90 -2.53 19.11 -4.26
N TYR A 91 -1.73 18.67 -3.28
CA TYR A 91 -1.54 19.29 -1.97
C TYR A 91 -0.21 20.03 -1.91
N ALA A 92 -0.24 21.29 -2.37
CA ALA A 92 0.96 22.11 -2.55
C ALA A 92 1.06 23.26 -1.53
N GLN A 93 2.25 23.43 -0.95
CA GLN A 93 2.51 24.46 0.06
C GLN A 93 3.86 25.16 -0.14
N GLY A 94 3.86 26.50 -0.12
CA GLY A 94 5.08 27.31 -0.17
C GLY A 94 5.95 27.20 1.10
N CYS A 95 5.33 27.07 2.28
CA CYS A 95 6.02 27.01 3.58
C CYS A 95 6.27 25.58 4.10
N ALA A 96 7.28 25.43 4.97
CA ALA A 96 7.70 24.10 5.44
C ALA A 96 6.55 23.39 6.16
N ARG A 97 6.18 22.20 5.69
CA ARG A 97 5.14 21.35 6.26
C ARG A 97 5.73 20.55 7.41
N ARG A 98 5.20 20.70 8.63
CA ARG A 98 5.76 20.09 9.84
C ARG A 98 4.71 19.34 10.65
N ILE A 99 4.90 18.05 10.82
CA ILE A 99 3.98 17.17 11.56
C ILE A 99 4.56 16.83 12.93
N ASN A 100 3.82 17.10 14.00
CA ASN A 100 4.31 16.94 15.37
C ASN A 100 3.44 16.05 16.27
N ASN A 101 2.23 15.70 15.83
CA ASN A 101 1.28 14.95 16.66
C ASN A 101 1.73 13.50 16.83
N ASN A 102 1.18 12.79 17.82
CA ASN A 102 1.52 11.39 18.04
C ASN A 102 0.24 10.58 18.13
N GLY A 103 0.25 9.40 17.51
CA GLY A 103 -0.67 8.33 17.86
C GLY A 103 -0.22 7.59 19.12
N THR A 104 -0.71 6.36 19.27
CA THR A 104 -0.27 5.42 20.29
C THR A 104 -0.15 4.02 19.70
N ALA A 105 0.57 3.12 20.37
CA ALA A 105 0.70 1.73 19.92
C ALA A 105 -0.63 1.00 19.69
N ALA A 106 -1.68 1.36 20.44
CA ALA A 106 -3.02 0.77 20.30
C ALA A 106 -3.91 1.51 19.29
N ASN A 107 -3.59 2.77 18.99
CA ASN A 107 -4.40 3.64 18.14
C ASN A 107 -3.43 4.58 17.38
N PRO A 108 -2.83 4.12 16.28
CA PRO A 108 -1.99 4.97 15.44
C PRO A 108 -2.83 6.08 14.78
N ILE A 109 -2.17 7.12 14.28
CA ILE A 109 -2.81 8.06 13.34
C ILE A 109 -2.60 7.52 11.93
N ILE A 110 -3.67 7.36 11.16
CA ILE A 110 -3.60 6.85 9.78
C ILE A 110 -3.72 8.03 8.82
N VAL A 111 -2.84 8.12 7.83
CA VAL A 111 -2.90 9.10 6.74
C VAL A 111 -2.77 8.38 5.41
N ARG A 112 -3.79 8.48 4.57
CA ARG A 112 -3.82 7.73 3.31
C ARG A 112 -4.51 8.47 2.17
N ALA A 113 -4.24 8.04 0.94
CA ALA A 113 -5.11 8.38 -0.17
C ALA A 113 -6.49 7.70 -0.01
N ALA A 114 -7.52 8.35 -0.57
CA ALA A 114 -8.78 7.70 -0.86
C ALA A 114 -8.56 6.57 -1.88
N ASP A 115 -9.45 5.58 -1.88
CA ASP A 115 -9.25 4.37 -2.68
C ASP A 115 -9.23 4.71 -4.17
N GLY A 116 -8.14 4.33 -4.86
CA GLY A 116 -7.89 4.65 -6.26
C GLY A 116 -7.50 6.10 -6.57
N ALA A 117 -7.31 6.96 -5.57
CA ALA A 117 -6.98 8.37 -5.77
C ALA A 117 -5.48 8.61 -6.03
N ASP A 118 -5.16 9.44 -7.03
CA ASP A 118 -3.81 9.96 -7.27
C ASP A 118 -3.57 11.23 -6.43
N VAL A 119 -2.86 11.07 -5.31
CA VAL A 119 -2.63 12.15 -4.34
C VAL A 119 -1.19 12.63 -4.39
N LEU A 120 -0.98 13.85 -4.86
CA LEU A 120 0.34 14.48 -4.99
C LEU A 120 0.59 15.53 -3.91
N ILE A 121 1.54 15.25 -3.02
CA ILE A 121 2.04 16.19 -2.02
C ILE A 121 3.32 16.85 -2.55
N THR A 122 3.25 18.15 -2.83
CA THR A 122 4.33 18.84 -3.57
C THR A 122 4.62 20.27 -3.06
N ARG A 123 5.57 20.94 -3.70
CA ARG A 123 5.99 22.31 -3.42
C ARG A 123 6.22 23.13 -4.69
N PRO A 124 6.08 24.47 -4.63
CA PRO A 124 6.47 25.35 -5.74
C PRO A 124 7.96 25.25 -6.07
N LEU A 125 8.32 25.30 -7.36
CA LEU A 125 9.71 25.26 -7.85
C LEU A 125 10.62 26.31 -7.21
N SER A 126 10.09 27.48 -6.86
CA SER A 126 10.83 28.56 -6.18
C SER A 126 11.37 28.15 -4.79
N SER A 127 10.86 27.07 -4.21
CA SER A 127 11.13 26.65 -2.84
C SER A 127 11.90 25.34 -2.71
N VAL A 128 12.07 24.60 -3.80
CA VAL A 128 12.60 23.22 -3.81
C VAL A 128 14.04 23.12 -3.33
N SER A 129 14.83 24.18 -3.42
CA SER A 129 16.20 24.20 -2.88
C SER A 129 16.29 24.63 -1.42
N SER A 130 15.20 25.14 -0.82
CA SER A 130 15.23 25.82 0.48
C SER A 130 14.31 25.23 1.54
N LYS A 131 13.41 24.31 1.17
CA LYS A 131 12.40 23.71 2.04
C LYS A 131 12.21 22.23 1.71
N ASN A 132 12.15 21.39 2.74
CA ASN A 132 11.77 19.98 2.58
C ASN A 132 10.29 19.85 2.19
N ASN A 133 9.92 18.75 1.54
CA ASN A 133 8.52 18.47 1.23
C ASN A 133 7.69 18.38 2.52
N ILE A 134 8.13 17.50 3.42
CA ILE A 134 7.48 17.28 4.72
C ILE A 134 8.53 16.92 5.79
N GLU A 135 8.31 17.43 7.00
CA GLU A 135 9.13 17.13 8.18
C GLU A 135 8.27 16.49 9.26
N ILE A 136 8.58 15.25 9.66
CA ILE A 136 7.81 14.47 10.64
C ILE A 136 8.61 14.31 11.93
N GLN A 137 8.05 14.82 13.02
CA GLN A 137 8.51 14.63 14.41
C GLN A 137 7.55 13.78 15.24
N GLY A 138 6.37 13.48 14.70
CA GLY A 138 5.38 12.61 15.33
C GLY A 138 5.79 11.14 15.36
N SER A 139 5.10 10.35 16.18
CA SER A 139 5.31 8.90 16.38
C SER A 139 3.97 8.16 16.35
N TYR A 140 3.99 6.85 16.11
CA TYR A 140 2.80 5.98 15.99
C TYR A 140 1.85 6.44 14.88
N MET A 141 2.31 6.32 13.63
CA MET A 141 1.53 6.68 12.44
C MET A 141 1.70 5.68 11.33
N GLU A 142 0.69 5.63 10.47
CA GLU A 142 0.70 4.88 9.20
C GLU A 142 0.47 5.88 8.07
N ILE A 143 1.34 5.85 7.05
CA ILE A 143 1.31 6.76 5.91
C ILE A 143 1.34 5.92 4.63
N ARG A 144 0.27 5.98 3.82
CA ARG A 144 0.13 5.07 2.67
C ARG A 144 -0.57 5.60 1.43
N GLY A 145 -0.17 5.12 0.26
CA GLY A 145 -0.80 5.46 -1.01
C GLY A 145 -0.57 6.91 -1.47
N LEU A 146 0.45 7.59 -0.96
CA LEU A 146 0.72 9.00 -1.26
C LEU A 146 1.93 9.17 -2.18
N ARG A 147 1.91 10.22 -2.98
CA ARG A 147 3.04 10.60 -3.84
C ARG A 147 3.65 11.90 -3.36
N PHE A 148 4.98 11.94 -3.21
CA PHE A 148 5.73 13.10 -2.76
C PHE A 148 6.66 13.55 -3.88
N GLN A 149 6.46 14.77 -4.37
CA GLN A 149 7.31 15.36 -5.41
C GLN A 149 7.92 16.67 -4.95
N TYR A 150 9.18 16.90 -5.32
CA TYR A 150 9.94 18.10 -5.00
C TYR A 150 10.17 18.38 -3.51
N GLY A 151 11.11 19.29 -3.25
CA GLY A 151 11.58 19.66 -1.92
C GLY A 151 13.08 19.51 -1.82
N SER A 152 13.67 20.18 -0.83
CA SER A 152 15.10 20.12 -0.57
C SER A 152 15.45 18.70 -0.19
N GLN A 153 14.80 18.18 0.85
CA GLN A 153 14.60 16.75 1.08
C GLN A 153 13.13 16.40 0.79
N GLY A 154 12.86 15.14 0.46
CA GLY A 154 11.49 14.61 0.35
C GLY A 154 10.83 14.47 1.72
N VAL A 155 10.84 13.27 2.27
CA VAL A 155 10.29 12.98 3.60
C VAL A 155 11.42 12.97 4.62
N ARG A 156 11.38 13.93 5.55
CA ARG A 156 12.38 14.03 6.61
C ARG A 156 11.80 13.65 7.96
N PHE A 157 12.30 12.57 8.53
CA PHE A 157 12.03 12.17 9.90
C PHE A 157 13.05 12.77 10.85
N MET A 158 12.58 13.25 11.99
CA MET A 158 13.41 13.87 13.02
C MET A 158 13.52 12.96 14.24
N SER A 159 12.90 13.32 15.37
CA SER A 159 12.85 12.48 16.57
C SER A 159 11.49 11.79 16.62
N SER A 160 11.41 10.59 16.04
CA SER A 160 10.14 9.89 15.78
C SER A 160 10.33 8.39 15.91
N SER A 161 9.30 7.68 16.39
CA SER A 161 9.32 6.22 16.48
C SER A 161 8.00 5.59 16.04
N ASN A 162 8.01 4.30 15.70
CA ASN A 162 6.78 3.55 15.37
C ASN A 162 6.04 4.16 14.18
N ILE A 163 6.70 4.26 13.03
CA ILE A 163 6.09 4.77 11.79
C ILE A 163 6.02 3.65 10.76
N VAL A 164 4.85 3.42 10.19
CA VAL A 164 4.67 2.64 8.96
C VAL A 164 4.57 3.62 7.80
N PHE A 165 5.39 3.42 6.77
CA PHE A 165 5.38 4.18 5.54
C PHE A 165 5.36 3.17 4.38
N GLU A 166 4.18 2.97 3.80
CA GLU A 166 3.90 1.86 2.89
C GLU A 166 3.22 2.29 1.60
N ASP A 167 3.56 1.66 0.47
CA ASP A 167 2.89 1.86 -0.82
C ASP A 167 2.84 3.35 -1.25
N ASN A 168 3.92 4.10 -1.02
CA ASN A 168 4.03 5.50 -1.42
C ASN A 168 5.08 5.68 -2.54
N GLU A 169 5.03 6.82 -3.22
CA GLU A 169 6.05 7.25 -4.20
C GLU A 169 6.78 8.50 -3.70
N VAL A 170 8.11 8.54 -3.83
CA VAL A 170 8.92 9.73 -3.48
C VAL A 170 9.90 10.01 -4.62
N PHE A 171 9.68 11.13 -5.31
CA PHE A 171 10.38 11.39 -6.57
C PHE A 171 10.75 12.85 -6.85
N ASP A 172 11.67 13.05 -7.80
CA ASP A 172 12.12 14.36 -8.27
C ASP A 172 12.64 15.29 -7.16
N MET A 173 13.30 14.72 -6.17
CA MET A 173 13.78 15.50 -5.03
C MET A 173 15.00 16.34 -5.43
N ASN A 174 15.14 17.53 -4.84
CA ASN A 174 16.32 18.32 -5.09
C ASN A 174 17.57 17.68 -4.48
N HIS A 175 17.47 17.11 -3.27
CA HIS A 175 18.50 16.26 -2.66
C HIS A 175 17.96 14.85 -2.38
N THR A 176 17.85 14.43 -1.12
CA THR A 176 17.56 13.07 -0.66
C THR A 176 16.06 12.82 -0.55
N ALA A 177 15.61 11.63 -0.94
CA ALA A 177 14.21 11.23 -0.81
C ALA A 177 13.80 11.02 0.65
N PHE A 178 14.48 10.14 1.39
CA PHE A 178 14.27 9.90 2.82
C PHE A 178 15.42 10.38 3.68
N THR A 179 15.13 11.20 4.70
CA THR A 179 16.18 11.74 5.57
C THR A 179 15.88 11.53 7.06
N MET A 180 16.79 10.90 7.80
CA MET A 180 16.73 10.69 9.25
C MET A 180 17.96 11.26 9.97
N ASN A 181 18.31 12.51 9.66
CA ASN A 181 19.58 13.12 10.09
C ASN A 181 19.43 14.15 11.22
N SER A 182 18.28 14.20 11.90
CA SER A 182 17.95 15.28 12.85
C SER A 182 17.10 14.81 14.05
N GLY A 183 17.52 13.71 14.66
CA GLY A 183 16.85 13.07 15.78
C GLY A 183 17.06 11.57 15.70
N SER A 184 17.00 10.87 16.83
CA SER A 184 17.05 9.41 16.79
C SER A 184 15.68 8.89 16.34
N THR A 185 15.70 7.87 15.51
CA THR A 185 14.51 7.17 15.03
C THR A 185 14.56 5.72 15.47
N ASP A 186 13.40 5.14 15.79
CA ASP A 186 13.30 3.72 16.12
C ASP A 186 11.99 3.07 15.71
N ASN A 187 12.07 1.77 15.36
CA ASN A 187 10.91 0.94 15.01
C ASN A 187 10.09 1.49 13.82
N PHE A 188 10.69 1.56 12.64
CA PHE A 188 9.99 2.01 11.43
C PHE A 188 9.78 0.81 10.52
N VAL A 189 8.65 0.77 9.82
CA VAL A 189 8.42 -0.13 8.69
C VAL A 189 8.32 0.74 7.45
N ILE A 190 9.29 0.63 6.54
CA ILE A 190 9.33 1.33 5.27
C ILE A 190 9.21 0.26 4.20
N ARG A 191 8.01 0.08 3.65
CA ARG A 191 7.72 -1.05 2.78
C ARG A 191 7.09 -0.67 1.44
N ASN A 192 7.40 -1.41 0.39
CA ASN A 192 6.72 -1.30 -0.90
C ASN A 192 6.67 0.11 -1.50
N ASN A 193 7.64 0.98 -1.17
CA ASN A 193 7.67 2.33 -1.70
C ASN A 193 8.47 2.38 -3.00
N HIS A 194 8.09 3.31 -3.87
CA HIS A 194 8.80 3.63 -5.10
C HIS A 194 9.56 4.93 -4.94
N ILE A 195 10.89 4.89 -5.02
CA ILE A 195 11.77 6.04 -4.77
C ILE A 195 12.67 6.24 -5.97
N HIS A 196 12.55 7.39 -6.63
CA HIS A 196 13.34 7.62 -7.84
C HIS A 196 13.68 9.07 -8.11
N HIS A 197 14.68 9.30 -8.97
CA HIS A 197 15.00 10.64 -9.46
C HIS A 197 15.30 11.65 -8.33
N ALA A 198 15.91 11.19 -7.24
CA ALA A 198 16.41 12.08 -6.21
C ALA A 198 17.72 12.74 -6.68
N GLY A 199 17.84 14.05 -6.49
CA GLY A 199 19.02 14.86 -6.84
C GLY A 199 18.92 15.65 -8.15
N ILE A 200 17.80 15.59 -8.88
CA ILE A 200 17.69 16.12 -10.26
C ILE A 200 17.70 17.67 -10.37
N ALA A 201 17.27 18.41 -9.34
CA ALA A 201 17.15 19.87 -9.40
C ALA A 201 18.44 20.65 -9.06
N GLY A 202 19.61 20.03 -9.21
CA GLY A 202 20.91 20.67 -8.97
C GLY A 202 21.48 20.46 -7.56
N GLY A 203 20.98 19.48 -6.81
CA GLY A 203 21.48 19.12 -5.50
C GLY A 203 22.90 18.55 -5.50
N SER A 204 23.64 18.75 -4.41
CA SER A 204 25.00 18.20 -4.29
C SER A 204 25.06 16.71 -3.94
N THR A 205 23.91 16.09 -3.60
CA THR A 205 23.71 14.68 -3.22
C THR A 205 22.24 14.30 -3.46
N GLY A 206 21.95 13.14 -4.07
CA GLY A 206 20.60 12.62 -4.30
C GLY A 206 20.39 11.21 -3.75
N GLU A 207 20.64 10.99 -2.46
CA GLU A 207 20.47 9.65 -1.85
C GLU A 207 19.00 9.21 -1.84
N GLY A 208 18.75 7.90 -1.96
CA GLY A 208 17.42 7.33 -1.77
C GLY A 208 17.02 7.41 -0.30
N MET A 209 17.84 6.84 0.59
CA MET A 209 17.59 6.84 2.03
C MET A 209 18.86 7.17 2.86
N TYR A 210 18.83 8.29 3.57
CA TYR A 210 19.83 8.72 4.55
C TYR A 210 19.36 8.35 5.97
N ILE A 211 19.86 7.24 6.54
CA ILE A 211 19.30 6.63 7.76
C ILE A 211 20.23 6.80 8.98
N GLY A 212 19.90 7.76 9.84
CA GLY A 212 20.67 8.14 11.04
C GLY A 212 21.55 9.38 10.82
N CYS A 213 22.28 9.83 11.84
CA CYS A 213 23.22 10.95 11.70
C CYS A 213 24.60 10.46 11.25
N HIS A 214 25.22 11.12 10.26
CA HIS A 214 26.61 10.82 9.90
C HIS A 214 27.59 10.92 11.08
N SER A 215 27.41 11.86 12.01
CA SER A 215 28.28 11.98 13.19
C SER A 215 28.03 10.96 14.29
N GLY A 216 27.01 10.09 14.17
CA GLY A 216 26.58 9.17 15.21
C GLY A 216 25.90 9.83 16.43
N ASN A 217 25.61 11.14 16.38
CA ASN A 217 24.92 11.87 17.46
C ASN A 217 23.42 11.53 17.56
N CYS A 218 22.84 11.03 16.48
CA CYS A 218 21.51 10.47 16.41
C CYS A 218 21.57 9.17 15.64
N THR A 219 20.77 8.20 16.03
CA THR A 219 20.85 6.81 15.58
C THR A 219 19.51 6.37 15.04
N ALA A 220 19.54 5.54 14.01
CA ALA A 220 18.38 4.83 13.51
C ALA A 220 18.49 3.35 13.93
N ARG A 221 17.46 2.80 14.58
CA ARG A 221 17.48 1.43 15.05
C ARG A 221 16.17 0.70 14.89
N ASP A 222 16.24 -0.62 14.81
CA ASP A 222 15.09 -1.51 14.76
C ASP A 222 14.14 -1.15 13.59
N HIS A 223 14.68 -0.62 12.49
CA HIS A 223 13.89 -0.36 11.28
C HIS A 223 13.83 -1.60 10.39
N LEU A 224 12.68 -1.82 9.77
CA LEU A 224 12.46 -2.75 8.67
C LEU A 224 12.28 -1.94 7.39
N ILE A 225 13.20 -2.12 6.45
CA ILE A 225 13.20 -1.47 5.14
C ILE A 225 13.05 -2.58 4.11
N GLU A 226 11.84 -2.77 3.57
CA GLU A 226 11.54 -3.94 2.75
C GLU A 226 10.74 -3.72 1.47
N GLY A 227 10.99 -4.50 0.43
CA GLY A 227 10.17 -4.45 -0.80
C GLY A 227 10.20 -3.11 -1.54
N ASN A 228 11.12 -2.19 -1.19
CA ASN A 228 11.17 -0.88 -1.83
C ASN A 228 11.90 -0.96 -3.17
N HIS A 229 11.42 -0.17 -4.12
CA HIS A 229 11.99 -0.01 -5.45
C HIS A 229 12.71 1.34 -5.53
N ILE A 230 14.05 1.34 -5.59
CA ILE A 230 14.87 2.55 -5.47
C ILE A 230 15.79 2.68 -6.68
N HIS A 231 15.60 3.72 -7.50
CA HIS A 231 16.40 3.85 -8.71
C HIS A 231 16.60 5.28 -9.23
N ASP A 232 17.47 5.39 -10.24
CA ASP A 232 17.76 6.62 -10.97
C ASP A 232 18.14 7.79 -10.05
N LEU A 233 19.11 7.55 -9.18
CA LEU A 233 19.58 8.53 -8.22
C LEU A 233 20.76 9.32 -8.79
N GLN A 234 20.74 10.64 -8.58
CA GLN A 234 21.68 11.56 -9.20
C GLN A 234 22.42 12.44 -8.19
N SER A 235 23.71 12.67 -8.48
CA SER A 235 24.51 13.70 -7.82
C SER A 235 25.10 14.66 -8.85
N ASN A 236 24.82 15.95 -8.69
CA ASN A 236 25.39 17.02 -9.50
C ASN A 236 26.71 17.57 -8.91
N GLY A 237 27.24 16.93 -7.86
CA GLY A 237 28.48 17.31 -7.19
C GLY A 237 29.42 16.12 -6.96
N SER A 238 30.45 16.32 -6.13
CA SER A 238 31.37 15.24 -5.72
C SER A 238 30.78 14.30 -4.65
N GLY A 239 29.51 14.52 -4.26
CA GLY A 239 28.81 13.69 -3.27
C GLY A 239 28.28 12.41 -3.89
N CYS A 240 28.02 11.41 -3.07
CA CYS A 240 27.38 10.17 -3.51
C CYS A 240 25.85 10.25 -3.45
N SER A 241 25.18 9.34 -4.16
CA SER A 241 23.73 9.17 -4.21
C SER A 241 23.43 7.71 -3.87
N ASP A 242 23.83 7.30 -2.67
CA ASP A 242 23.62 5.94 -2.18
C ASP A 242 22.13 5.60 -2.22
N GLY A 243 21.81 4.35 -2.58
CA GLY A 243 20.43 3.89 -2.56
C GLY A 243 19.88 3.88 -1.14
N ILE A 244 20.48 3.06 -0.27
CA ILE A 244 20.17 2.99 1.16
C ILE A 244 21.46 3.11 1.96
N GLU A 245 21.58 4.14 2.78
CA GLU A 245 22.76 4.40 3.60
C GLU A 245 22.43 4.42 5.11
N LEU A 246 22.83 3.36 5.80
CA LEU A 246 22.80 3.24 7.25
C LEU A 246 24.01 3.95 7.85
N LYS A 247 23.79 5.14 8.40
CA LYS A 247 24.83 6.01 8.95
C LYS A 247 25.43 5.42 10.23
N PHE A 248 26.58 5.96 10.63
CA PHE A 248 27.32 5.52 11.81
C PHE A 248 26.45 5.49 13.07
N ASN A 249 26.60 4.43 13.86
CA ASN A 249 25.81 4.08 15.05
C ASN A 249 24.35 3.67 14.81
N SER A 250 23.86 3.67 13.58
CA SER A 250 22.60 3.00 13.25
C SER A 250 22.80 1.48 13.33
N HIS A 251 21.93 0.77 14.04
CA HIS A 251 22.10 -0.65 14.38
C HIS A 251 20.75 -1.38 14.46
N SER A 252 20.75 -2.72 14.49
CA SER A 252 19.53 -3.54 14.55
C SER A 252 18.54 -3.29 13.41
N ASN A 253 18.96 -2.68 12.30
CA ASN A 253 18.07 -2.44 11.15
C ASN A 253 18.13 -3.62 10.19
N ILE A 254 17.01 -3.93 9.53
CA ILE A 254 16.89 -4.96 8.50
C ILE A 254 16.55 -4.28 7.18
N VAL A 255 17.41 -4.48 6.18
CA VAL A 255 17.22 -4.04 4.80
C VAL A 255 17.00 -5.31 3.97
N ARG A 256 15.74 -5.61 3.60
CA ARG A 256 15.40 -6.86 2.94
C ARG A 256 14.50 -6.78 1.72
N GLY A 257 14.69 -7.63 0.72
CA GLY A 257 13.75 -7.70 -0.41
C GLY A 257 13.63 -6.41 -1.23
N ASN A 258 14.59 -5.48 -1.12
CA ASN A 258 14.55 -4.24 -1.89
C ASN A 258 15.20 -4.45 -3.26
N GLU A 259 14.71 -3.72 -4.25
CA GLU A 259 15.34 -3.60 -5.57
C GLU A 259 15.99 -2.23 -5.68
N VAL A 260 17.32 -2.19 -5.82
CA VAL A 260 18.08 -0.94 -5.83
C VAL A 260 19.05 -0.91 -7.00
N TYR A 261 18.94 0.11 -7.86
CA TYR A 261 19.81 0.24 -9.02
C TYR A 261 20.00 1.69 -9.48
N ASN A 262 20.91 1.89 -10.45
CA ASN A 262 21.18 3.21 -11.06
C ASN A 262 21.48 4.31 -10.03
N THR A 263 22.30 4.03 -9.02
CA THR A 263 22.65 5.00 -7.97
C THR A 263 23.78 5.97 -8.36
N SER A 264 24.25 5.88 -9.60
CA SER A 264 25.42 6.60 -10.10
C SER A 264 25.12 7.40 -11.37
N LEU A 265 23.89 7.89 -11.56
CA LEU A 265 23.55 8.81 -12.65
C LEU A 265 24.23 10.16 -12.37
N GLY A 266 25.49 10.33 -12.81
CA GLY A 266 26.30 11.51 -12.51
C GLY A 266 27.79 11.21 -12.41
N SER A 267 28.52 12.04 -11.65
CA SER A 267 30.00 11.98 -11.60
C SER A 267 30.59 11.09 -10.49
N SER A 268 29.76 10.58 -9.58
CA SER A 268 30.18 9.85 -8.39
C SER A 268 29.80 8.38 -8.45
N ALA A 269 30.75 7.51 -8.13
CA ALA A 269 30.56 6.07 -8.04
C ALA A 269 29.95 5.72 -6.66
N CYS A 270 28.71 5.23 -6.64
CA CYS A 270 27.96 5.04 -5.39
C CYS A 270 27.41 3.63 -5.19
N PRO A 271 27.34 3.16 -3.93
CA PRO A 271 26.73 1.88 -3.58
C PRO A 271 25.21 1.86 -3.80
N CYS A 272 24.66 0.67 -4.04
CA CYS A 272 23.23 0.45 -3.85
C CYS A 272 22.89 0.50 -2.35
N THR A 273 23.69 -0.17 -1.52
CA THR A 273 23.53 -0.14 -0.06
C THR A 273 24.85 0.09 0.65
N PHE A 274 24.83 0.92 1.69
CA PHE A 274 26.00 1.18 2.53
C PHE A 274 25.65 1.11 4.02
N SER A 275 26.36 0.25 4.76
CA SER A 275 26.32 0.21 6.23
C SER A 275 27.66 0.63 6.86
N TYR A 276 27.61 1.66 7.71
CA TYR A 276 28.76 2.07 8.51
C TYR A 276 29.05 1.12 9.68
N GLY A 277 28.03 0.57 10.35
CA GLY A 277 28.18 -0.15 11.63
C GLY A 277 28.05 0.75 12.87
N HIS A 278 28.27 0.19 14.07
CA HIS A 278 27.99 0.88 15.33
C HIS A 278 28.98 0.60 16.46
N GLU A 279 29.10 1.53 17.40
CA GLU A 279 29.93 1.35 18.61
C GLU A 279 29.07 1.25 19.89
N ILE A 280 27.77 1.00 19.73
CA ILE A 280 26.81 0.86 20.82
C ILE A 280 26.94 -0.53 21.49
N ALA A 281 27.19 -0.54 22.80
CA ALA A 281 27.29 -1.77 23.57
C ALA A 281 25.92 -2.50 23.61
N GLY A 282 25.89 -3.73 23.10
CA GLY A 282 24.66 -4.51 23.00
C GLY A 282 23.72 -4.09 21.88
N GLY A 283 24.17 -3.22 20.96
CA GLY A 283 23.51 -3.07 19.66
C GLY A 283 23.73 -4.34 18.84
N GLU A 284 22.71 -4.76 18.10
CA GLU A 284 22.81 -5.88 17.18
C GLU A 284 23.27 -5.39 15.79
N PRO A 285 23.93 -6.23 14.98
CA PRO A 285 24.33 -5.88 13.63
C PRO A 285 23.15 -5.39 12.77
N ASN A 286 23.45 -4.53 11.78
CA ASN A 286 22.50 -4.32 10.69
C ASN A 286 22.49 -5.56 9.78
N ILE A 287 21.32 -5.91 9.24
CA ILE A 287 21.13 -7.04 8.33
C ILE A 287 20.78 -6.50 6.96
N ILE A 288 21.50 -6.93 5.93
CA ILE A 288 21.23 -6.66 4.52
C ILE A 288 20.99 -8.01 3.85
N GLU A 289 19.74 -8.33 3.53
CA GLU A 289 19.35 -9.65 3.04
C GLU A 289 18.33 -9.69 1.91
N ASN A 290 18.33 -10.71 1.07
CA ASN A 290 17.29 -10.91 0.04
C ASN A 290 17.11 -9.72 -0.93
N ASN A 291 18.07 -8.82 -1.07
CA ASN A 291 17.95 -7.67 -1.96
C ASN A 291 18.43 -8.01 -3.38
N LEU A 292 17.82 -7.36 -4.38
CA LEU A 292 18.30 -7.31 -5.76
C LEU A 292 19.03 -5.99 -5.99
N LEU A 293 20.34 -6.03 -6.22
CA LEU A 293 21.20 -4.85 -6.29
C LEU A 293 21.97 -4.83 -7.60
N TYR A 294 21.77 -3.84 -8.46
CA TYR A 294 22.43 -3.84 -9.77
C TYR A 294 22.75 -2.46 -10.35
N ASN A 295 23.68 -2.42 -11.31
CA ASN A 295 24.11 -1.19 -11.99
C ASN A 295 24.49 -0.02 -11.05
N CYS A 296 25.01 -0.36 -9.87
CA CYS A 296 25.63 0.59 -8.94
C CYS A 296 27.15 0.53 -9.07
N ALA A 297 27.89 1.43 -8.43
CA ALA A 297 29.34 1.23 -8.32
C ALA A 297 29.66 0.06 -7.40
N GLU A 298 29.05 0.05 -6.23
CA GLU A 298 29.11 -1.07 -5.30
C GLU A 298 27.72 -1.65 -5.08
N GLY A 299 27.58 -2.97 -4.96
CA GLY A 299 26.30 -3.56 -4.57
C GLY A 299 26.06 -3.26 -3.10
N VAL A 300 26.89 -3.87 -2.25
CA VAL A 300 26.93 -3.60 -0.81
C VAL A 300 28.31 -3.10 -0.39
N LEU A 301 28.35 -1.93 0.23
CA LEU A 301 29.50 -1.42 0.98
C LEU A 301 29.24 -1.63 2.48
N ALA A 302 30.20 -2.18 3.22
CA ALA A 302 30.10 -2.24 4.68
C ALA A 302 31.44 -1.99 5.38
N THR A 303 31.36 -1.36 6.56
CA THR A 303 32.53 -1.08 7.41
C THR A 303 32.62 -2.01 8.63
N SER A 304 31.61 -2.04 9.51
CA SER A 304 31.55 -2.97 10.66
C SER A 304 30.12 -3.39 11.00
N ASP A 305 29.97 -4.34 11.92
CA ASP A 305 28.71 -4.74 12.59
C ASP A 305 27.53 -4.91 11.60
N THR A 306 27.78 -5.70 10.56
CA THR A 306 26.83 -5.90 9.46
C THR A 306 26.83 -7.37 9.02
N ILE A 307 25.63 -7.93 8.88
CA ILE A 307 25.39 -9.24 8.26
C ILE A 307 24.87 -8.98 6.84
N ILE A 308 25.56 -9.54 5.85
CA ILE A 308 25.23 -9.44 4.42
C ILE A 308 24.95 -10.86 3.95
N ARG A 309 23.69 -11.19 3.67
CA ARG A 309 23.33 -12.57 3.33
C ARG A 309 22.25 -12.69 2.27
N ASN A 310 22.27 -13.77 1.51
CA ASN A 310 21.17 -14.09 0.60
C ASN A 310 20.80 -12.97 -0.39
N ASN A 311 21.75 -12.11 -0.78
CA ASN A 311 21.50 -11.06 -1.79
C ASN A 311 21.90 -11.54 -3.18
N VAL A 312 21.23 -10.98 -4.20
CA VAL A 312 21.59 -11.13 -5.61
C VAL A 312 22.14 -9.79 -6.11
N ILE A 313 23.41 -9.78 -6.51
CA ILE A 313 24.15 -8.55 -6.84
C ILE A 313 24.71 -8.64 -8.25
N LEU A 314 24.31 -7.73 -9.13
CA LEU A 314 24.55 -7.84 -10.57
C LEU A 314 25.27 -6.60 -11.13
N ASP A 315 26.19 -6.82 -12.07
CA ASP A 315 26.69 -5.82 -13.01
C ASP A 315 27.16 -4.49 -12.39
N THR A 316 27.73 -4.55 -11.18
CA THR A 316 28.25 -3.36 -10.50
C THR A 316 29.54 -2.87 -11.16
N THR A 317 29.78 -1.56 -11.22
CA THR A 317 30.92 -0.96 -11.95
C THR A 317 32.22 -0.83 -11.14
N TYR A 318 32.21 -1.26 -9.86
CA TYR A 318 33.40 -1.35 -9.03
C TYR A 318 33.52 -2.65 -8.22
N ALA A 319 32.56 -2.95 -7.34
CA ALA A 319 32.59 -4.16 -6.51
C ALA A 319 31.19 -4.66 -6.15
N GLY A 320 30.90 -5.95 -6.32
CA GLY A 320 29.62 -6.51 -5.86
C GLY A 320 29.45 -6.34 -4.34
N ILE A 321 30.38 -6.90 -3.57
CA ILE A 321 30.47 -6.70 -2.11
C ILE A 321 31.81 -6.07 -1.78
N HIS A 322 31.81 -4.92 -1.10
CA HIS A 322 33.00 -4.20 -0.70
C HIS A 322 33.04 -4.02 0.82
N ILE A 323 34.05 -4.59 1.46
CA ILE A 323 34.35 -4.36 2.87
C ILE A 323 35.57 -3.47 2.99
N ARG A 324 35.41 -2.29 3.58
CA ARG A 324 36.53 -1.39 3.87
C ARG A 324 36.19 -0.48 5.03
N TYR A 325 37.23 0.08 5.64
CA TYR A 325 37.07 1.17 6.57
C TYR A 325 36.52 2.43 5.88
N GLN A 326 35.46 3.00 6.43
CA GLN A 326 34.94 4.31 6.06
C GLN A 326 34.70 5.17 7.31
N ALA A 327 35.32 6.34 7.41
CA ALA A 327 35.07 7.27 8.53
C ALA A 327 33.60 7.75 8.51
N PRO A 328 32.92 7.84 9.68
CA PRO A 328 33.51 8.16 10.98
C PRO A 328 33.58 7.02 12.02
N THR A 329 33.33 5.75 11.67
CA THR A 329 33.62 4.62 12.59
C THR A 329 35.04 4.72 13.15
N ALA A 330 35.23 4.52 14.45
CA ALA A 330 36.51 4.62 15.11
C ALA A 330 37.19 3.25 15.35
N THR A 331 36.42 2.16 15.44
CA THR A 331 36.97 0.81 15.70
C THR A 331 37.60 0.13 14.48
N GLY A 332 37.22 0.53 13.27
CA GLY A 332 37.77 -0.03 12.03
C GLY A 332 36.78 -0.99 11.37
N VAL A 333 37.31 -1.96 10.62
CA VAL A 333 36.51 -3.09 10.12
C VAL A 333 36.44 -4.16 11.20
N GLU A 334 35.27 -4.65 11.57
CA GLU A 334 35.07 -5.77 12.52
C GLU A 334 33.63 -6.28 12.50
N ASN A 335 33.40 -7.51 13.01
CA ASN A 335 32.07 -8.11 13.19
C ASN A 335 31.22 -8.10 11.91
N ILE A 336 31.76 -8.65 10.83
CA ILE A 336 31.06 -8.74 9.55
C ILE A 336 30.87 -10.20 9.17
N THR A 337 29.65 -10.56 8.80
CA THR A 337 29.35 -11.85 8.15
C THR A 337 28.88 -11.59 6.73
N VAL A 338 29.52 -12.24 5.76
CA VAL A 338 29.09 -12.27 4.35
C VAL A 338 28.79 -13.71 4.00
N VAL A 339 27.50 -14.08 3.86
CA VAL A 339 27.10 -15.49 3.73
C VAL A 339 26.03 -15.73 2.68
N ASN A 340 26.17 -16.75 1.85
CA ASN A 340 25.13 -17.17 0.89
C ASN A 340 24.66 -16.06 -0.08
N ASN A 341 25.54 -15.17 -0.52
CA ASN A 341 25.21 -14.20 -1.57
C ASN A 341 25.58 -14.74 -2.96
N THR A 342 24.84 -14.32 -3.99
CA THR A 342 25.20 -14.53 -5.40
C THR A 342 25.59 -13.20 -6.03
N VAL A 343 26.81 -13.12 -6.54
CA VAL A 343 27.34 -11.95 -7.25
C VAL A 343 27.72 -12.34 -8.66
N TYR A 344 27.22 -11.61 -9.65
CA TYR A 344 27.44 -11.90 -11.06
C TYR A 344 27.74 -10.63 -11.87
N GLY A 345 28.66 -10.72 -12.82
CA GLY A 345 28.90 -9.64 -13.81
C GLY A 345 29.59 -8.37 -13.26
N SER A 346 29.74 -8.23 -11.94
CA SER A 346 30.45 -7.11 -11.31
C SER A 346 31.90 -6.95 -11.81
N HIS A 347 32.29 -5.72 -12.14
CA HIS A 347 33.63 -5.44 -12.66
C HIS A 347 34.22 -4.17 -12.01
N PRO A 348 35.52 -4.12 -11.67
CA PRO A 348 36.52 -5.18 -11.87
C PRO A 348 36.43 -6.33 -10.86
N THR A 349 35.60 -6.27 -9.82
CA THR A 349 35.62 -7.32 -8.78
C THR A 349 34.24 -7.73 -8.30
N CYS A 350 34.08 -9.02 -7.98
CA CYS A 350 32.87 -9.55 -7.33
C CYS A 350 32.89 -9.24 -5.83
N GLY A 351 34.00 -9.57 -5.17
CA GLY A 351 34.23 -9.28 -3.76
C GLY A 351 35.51 -8.50 -3.56
N ARG A 352 35.45 -7.39 -2.81
CA ARG A 352 36.63 -6.60 -2.42
C ARG A 352 36.69 -6.48 -0.91
N PHE A 353 37.62 -7.20 -0.28
CA PHE A 353 37.68 -7.33 1.17
C PHE A 353 38.97 -6.71 1.71
N ASN A 354 38.88 -5.51 2.27
CA ASN A 354 39.98 -4.77 2.89
C ASN A 354 39.89 -4.85 4.42
N THR A 355 39.90 -6.06 4.95
CA THR A 355 39.78 -6.36 6.38
C THR A 355 41.11 -6.24 7.12
N ASN A 356 42.26 -6.38 6.45
CA ASN A 356 43.60 -6.18 7.02
C ASN A 356 43.88 -6.93 8.35
N GLY A 357 43.29 -8.11 8.55
CA GLY A 357 43.45 -8.91 9.77
C GLY A 357 42.52 -8.51 10.92
N SER A 358 41.49 -7.74 10.62
CA SER A 358 40.39 -7.42 11.53
C SER A 358 39.77 -8.67 12.16
N PRO A 359 39.35 -8.58 13.45
CA PRO A 359 38.71 -9.68 14.14
C PRO A 359 37.28 -9.92 13.61
N ASN A 360 36.80 -11.16 13.80
CA ASN A 360 35.40 -11.54 13.61
C ASN A 360 34.83 -11.19 12.23
N VAL A 361 35.58 -11.47 11.17
CA VAL A 361 35.04 -11.39 9.81
C VAL A 361 34.86 -12.80 9.27
N THR A 362 33.64 -13.14 8.87
CA THR A 362 33.28 -14.41 8.23
C THR A 362 32.87 -14.16 6.79
N ILE A 363 33.42 -14.92 5.85
CA ILE A 363 32.99 -14.95 4.45
C ILE A 363 32.74 -16.42 4.10
N ALA A 364 31.47 -16.79 3.91
CA ALA A 364 31.05 -18.17 3.79
C ALA A 364 30.02 -18.43 2.69
N ASN A 365 30.11 -19.57 2.00
CA ASN A 365 29.05 -20.07 1.09
C ASN A 365 28.61 -19.07 0.01
N ASN A 366 29.45 -18.10 -0.38
CA ASN A 366 29.09 -17.13 -1.41
C ASN A 366 29.47 -17.64 -2.80
N SER A 367 28.69 -17.24 -3.80
CA SER A 367 28.95 -17.48 -5.21
C SER A 367 29.39 -16.16 -5.87
N PHE A 368 30.62 -16.09 -6.38
CA PHE A 368 31.22 -14.88 -6.94
C PHE A 368 31.67 -15.11 -8.40
N TYR A 369 30.78 -14.80 -9.35
CA TYR A 369 30.98 -15.08 -10.77
C TYR A 369 31.29 -13.82 -11.58
N CYS A 370 32.58 -13.49 -11.70
CA CYS A 370 33.08 -12.31 -12.41
C CYS A 370 34.08 -12.72 -13.50
N ALA A 371 33.57 -13.49 -14.47
CA ALA A 371 34.35 -14.09 -15.54
C ALA A 371 35.24 -13.07 -16.27
N GLY A 372 36.50 -13.45 -16.51
CA GLY A 372 37.46 -12.59 -17.20
C GLY A 372 38.05 -11.46 -16.34
N SER A 373 37.67 -11.35 -15.07
CA SER A 373 38.21 -10.37 -14.12
C SER A 373 38.75 -11.02 -12.83
N THR A 374 39.10 -10.18 -11.86
CA THR A 374 39.46 -10.60 -10.50
C THR A 374 38.18 -10.82 -9.70
N ALA A 375 37.81 -12.07 -9.40
CA ALA A 375 36.65 -12.36 -8.56
C ALA A 375 36.82 -11.75 -7.17
N ILE A 376 37.95 -12.02 -6.49
CA ILE A 376 38.21 -11.53 -5.13
C ILE A 376 39.44 -10.63 -5.09
N ALA A 377 39.28 -9.42 -4.58
CA ALA A 377 40.36 -8.47 -4.34
C ALA A 377 40.43 -7.97 -2.90
N GLY A 378 41.50 -7.25 -2.58
CA GLY A 378 41.71 -6.65 -1.26
C GLY A 378 42.68 -7.43 -0.38
N GLY A 379 42.84 -6.95 0.86
CA GLY A 379 43.71 -7.55 1.87
C GLY A 379 42.89 -8.23 2.96
N LEU A 380 42.70 -9.55 2.85
CA LEU A 380 41.88 -10.35 3.78
C LEU A 380 42.50 -10.49 5.19
N GLY A 381 43.82 -10.53 5.31
CA GLY A 381 44.48 -10.86 6.59
C GLY A 381 44.13 -12.28 7.06
N SER A 382 43.33 -12.41 8.12
CA SER A 382 42.94 -13.69 8.76
C SER A 382 41.43 -13.80 9.05
N PRO A 383 40.53 -13.66 8.06
CA PRO A 383 39.10 -13.86 8.28
C PRO A 383 38.79 -15.36 8.36
N THR A 384 37.60 -15.72 8.85
CA THR A 384 37.03 -17.06 8.72
C THR A 384 36.50 -17.21 7.29
N LEU A 385 37.09 -18.12 6.52
CA LEU A 385 36.70 -18.38 5.14
C LEU A 385 36.15 -19.81 5.03
N LEU A 386 34.92 -19.97 4.55
CA LEU A 386 34.25 -21.27 4.45
C LEU A 386 33.57 -21.41 3.08
N ASN A 387 34.04 -22.34 2.24
CA ASN A 387 33.26 -22.83 1.09
C ASN A 387 32.72 -21.76 0.11
N ASN A 388 33.53 -20.75 -0.24
CA ASN A 388 33.14 -19.76 -1.25
C ASN A 388 33.60 -20.21 -2.65
N TYR A 389 32.75 -20.03 -3.67
CA TYR A 389 33.06 -20.43 -5.04
C TYR A 389 33.22 -19.20 -5.94
N VAL A 390 34.24 -19.23 -6.80
CA VAL A 390 34.61 -18.09 -7.63
C VAL A 390 34.77 -18.48 -9.11
N ASP A 391 34.32 -17.62 -10.02
CA ASP A 391 34.73 -17.60 -11.43
C ASP A 391 35.54 -16.32 -11.67
N GLY A 392 36.86 -16.49 -11.78
CA GLY A 392 37.83 -15.39 -11.90
C GLY A 392 39.06 -15.58 -11.02
N GLY A 393 40.04 -14.69 -11.18
CA GLY A 393 41.28 -14.70 -10.39
C GLY A 393 41.11 -14.08 -9.00
N MET A 394 42.03 -14.35 -8.08
CA MET A 394 42.13 -13.59 -6.81
C MET A 394 43.37 -12.68 -6.85
N SER A 395 43.24 -11.41 -6.41
CA SER A 395 44.33 -10.43 -6.55
C SER A 395 45.51 -10.67 -5.61
N ALA A 396 45.26 -11.31 -4.46
CA ALA A 396 46.22 -11.43 -3.35
C ALA A 396 46.58 -12.88 -3.00
N SER A 397 45.95 -13.87 -3.62
CA SER A 397 46.10 -15.31 -3.33
C SER A 397 45.83 -16.15 -4.59
N SER A 398 46.22 -17.43 -4.57
CA SER A 398 45.68 -18.44 -5.48
C SER A 398 44.47 -19.11 -4.83
N ILE A 399 43.57 -19.68 -5.64
CA ILE A 399 42.51 -20.58 -5.14
C ILE A 399 43.17 -21.58 -4.19
N ASP A 400 42.71 -21.61 -2.94
CA ASP A 400 43.34 -22.36 -1.86
C ASP A 400 42.67 -23.73 -1.63
N ASN A 401 41.50 -23.95 -2.23
CA ASN A 401 40.66 -25.15 -2.06
C ASN A 401 40.29 -25.42 -0.60
N VAL A 402 40.25 -24.39 0.23
CA VAL A 402 39.86 -24.46 1.64
C VAL A 402 38.83 -23.37 1.96
N GLY A 403 39.13 -22.11 1.65
CA GLY A 403 38.22 -20.97 1.83
C GLY A 403 37.59 -20.48 0.53
N PHE A 404 38.34 -20.58 -0.57
CA PHE A 404 37.90 -20.27 -1.93
C PHE A 404 38.16 -21.43 -2.88
N PHE A 405 37.13 -21.80 -3.65
CA PHE A 405 37.10 -22.92 -4.58
C PHE A 405 36.85 -22.40 -6.00
N ASP A 406 37.36 -23.14 -6.98
CA ASP A 406 37.07 -22.88 -8.40
C ASP A 406 35.62 -23.27 -8.71
N GLY A 407 34.81 -22.27 -9.07
CA GLY A 407 33.41 -22.42 -9.46
C GLY A 407 33.20 -22.89 -10.90
N GLY A 408 34.25 -22.92 -11.73
CA GLY A 408 34.07 -23.08 -13.16
C GLY A 408 33.30 -21.90 -13.77
N LEU A 409 32.67 -22.11 -14.92
CA LEU A 409 31.93 -21.05 -15.61
C LEU A 409 30.54 -20.87 -15.01
N ALA A 410 30.06 -19.63 -14.91
CA ALA A 410 28.68 -19.33 -14.47
C ALA A 410 27.62 -20.13 -15.24
N ALA A 411 27.80 -20.26 -16.56
CA ALA A 411 26.89 -20.99 -17.44
C ALA A 411 26.82 -22.51 -17.16
N ASP A 412 27.79 -23.09 -16.45
CA ASP A 412 27.76 -24.48 -16.04
C ASP A 412 27.01 -24.67 -14.71
N GLN A 413 26.94 -23.63 -13.87
CA GLN A 413 26.33 -23.69 -12.54
C GLN A 413 24.87 -23.24 -12.53
N PHE A 414 24.55 -22.17 -13.26
CA PHE A 414 23.24 -21.53 -13.20
C PHE A 414 22.39 -21.81 -14.43
N VAL A 415 21.06 -21.78 -14.29
CA VAL A 415 20.09 -22.01 -15.37
C VAL A 415 20.29 -21.03 -16.52
N ASN A 416 20.15 -19.72 -16.26
CA ASN A 416 20.36 -18.66 -17.24
C ASN A 416 20.94 -17.38 -16.59
N PRO A 417 22.22 -17.39 -16.19
CA PRO A 417 22.81 -16.28 -15.44
C PRO A 417 22.91 -14.98 -16.25
N ALA A 418 22.95 -15.05 -17.59
CA ALA A 418 22.92 -13.85 -18.44
C ALA A 418 21.53 -13.22 -18.57
N GLY A 419 20.47 -13.94 -18.20
CA GLY A 419 19.10 -13.43 -18.12
C GLY A 419 18.59 -13.27 -16.68
N GLY A 420 19.49 -13.21 -15.69
CA GLY A 420 19.13 -12.98 -14.29
C GLY A 420 18.70 -14.23 -13.51
N ASP A 421 18.69 -15.42 -14.12
CA ASP A 421 18.29 -16.66 -13.46
C ASP A 421 19.51 -17.40 -12.91
N PHE A 422 19.68 -17.27 -11.60
CA PHE A 422 20.76 -17.87 -10.81
C PHE A 422 20.35 -19.11 -10.03
N HIS A 423 19.21 -19.73 -10.38
CA HIS A 423 18.89 -21.05 -9.87
C HIS A 423 19.97 -22.05 -10.32
N LEU A 424 20.27 -23.02 -9.45
CA LEU A 424 21.30 -24.00 -9.71
C LEU A 424 20.81 -25.05 -10.71
N LYS A 425 21.65 -25.38 -11.68
CA LYS A 425 21.43 -26.55 -12.55
C LYS A 425 21.60 -27.83 -11.73
N ALA A 426 20.90 -28.89 -12.12
CA ALA A 426 21.07 -30.23 -11.53
C ALA A 426 22.52 -30.78 -11.58
N THR A 427 23.36 -30.23 -12.47
CA THR A 427 24.78 -30.59 -12.61
C THR A 427 25.71 -29.62 -11.88
N SER A 428 25.17 -28.62 -11.19
CA SER A 428 25.93 -27.59 -10.51
C SER A 428 26.79 -28.20 -9.42
N ILE A 429 28.04 -27.75 -9.34
CA ILE A 429 28.95 -28.15 -8.27
C ILE A 429 28.71 -27.36 -6.98
N LEU A 430 27.80 -26.38 -7.01
CA LEU A 430 27.43 -25.55 -5.87
C LEU A 430 26.39 -26.24 -4.96
N ILE A 431 25.77 -27.32 -5.45
CA ILE A 431 24.82 -28.14 -4.71
C ILE A 431 25.55 -28.93 -3.63
N ASP A 432 25.02 -28.94 -2.41
CA ASP A 432 25.57 -29.57 -1.21
C ASP A 432 27.02 -29.16 -0.88
N ALA A 433 27.46 -28.01 -1.40
CA ALA A 433 28.86 -27.61 -1.39
C ALA A 433 29.19 -26.58 -0.30
N GLY A 434 28.17 -26.05 0.37
CA GLY A 434 28.31 -25.06 1.43
C GLY A 434 28.74 -25.66 2.77
N ASN A 435 28.67 -24.83 3.80
CA ASN A 435 29.08 -25.18 5.16
C ASN A 435 27.99 -24.77 6.16
N ASP A 436 27.31 -25.77 6.73
CA ASP A 436 26.22 -25.58 7.69
C ASP A 436 26.66 -24.97 9.03
N ASN A 437 27.97 -24.86 9.27
CA ASN A 437 28.51 -24.23 10.48
C ASN A 437 28.88 -22.76 10.27
N ALA A 438 28.60 -22.19 9.09
CA ALA A 438 28.75 -20.76 8.88
C ALA A 438 27.85 -19.98 9.85
N SER A 439 28.38 -18.90 10.41
CA SER A 439 27.58 -18.01 11.27
C SER A 439 26.53 -17.28 10.43
N ASP A 440 25.40 -16.95 11.06
CA ASP A 440 24.32 -16.12 10.49
C ASP A 440 23.72 -16.65 9.18
N LEU A 441 23.81 -17.97 8.95
CA LEU A 441 23.13 -18.64 7.85
C LEU A 441 21.65 -18.26 7.81
N PRO A 442 21.13 -17.82 6.66
CA PRO A 442 19.71 -17.57 6.51
C PRO A 442 18.93 -18.89 6.61
N THR A 443 17.73 -18.85 7.16
CA THR A 443 16.83 -20.02 7.24
C THR A 443 16.19 -20.36 5.91
N GLU A 444 16.05 -19.36 5.04
CA GLU A 444 15.46 -19.45 3.71
C GLU A 444 16.45 -18.96 2.64
N ASP A 445 16.26 -19.41 1.41
CA ASP A 445 16.98 -18.97 0.23
C ASP A 445 16.32 -17.72 -0.37
N TYR A 446 16.80 -17.28 -1.53
CA TYR A 446 16.32 -16.06 -2.17
C TYR A 446 14.85 -16.12 -2.56
N ASP A 447 14.33 -17.31 -2.87
CA ASP A 447 12.94 -17.53 -3.27
C ASP A 447 12.02 -17.79 -2.06
N GLY A 448 12.56 -17.73 -0.83
CA GLY A 448 11.83 -18.04 0.39
C GLY A 448 11.79 -19.54 0.72
N ASN A 449 12.53 -20.38 -0.01
CA ASN A 449 12.57 -21.81 0.29
C ASN A 449 13.45 -22.09 1.51
N ILE A 450 13.04 -23.02 2.37
CA ILE A 450 13.87 -23.45 3.51
C ILE A 450 15.22 -23.96 3.02
N ARG A 451 16.31 -23.42 3.59
CA ARG A 451 17.68 -23.89 3.34
C ARG A 451 17.93 -25.19 4.07
N SER A 452 17.51 -26.29 3.44
CA SER A 452 18.11 -27.63 3.55
C SER A 452 17.29 -28.66 2.80
N ILE A 453 17.71 -29.03 1.59
CA ILE A 453 17.34 -30.31 0.97
C ILE A 453 18.58 -30.99 0.38
N GLY A 454 19.31 -31.72 1.24
CA GLY A 454 20.55 -32.38 0.86
C GLY A 454 21.41 -32.80 2.04
N ALA A 455 22.71 -32.94 1.83
CA ALA A 455 23.71 -33.25 2.83
C ALA A 455 24.35 -32.00 3.48
N ALA A 456 24.28 -30.84 2.84
CA ALA A 456 24.70 -29.54 3.34
C ALA A 456 23.97 -28.40 2.60
N VAL A 457 24.00 -27.17 3.10
CA VAL A 457 23.46 -25.99 2.39
C VAL A 457 24.18 -25.75 1.06
N ASP A 458 23.46 -25.19 0.10
CA ASP A 458 24.04 -24.82 -1.19
C ASP A 458 24.84 -23.52 -1.11
N VAL A 459 25.72 -23.32 -2.09
CA VAL A 459 26.54 -22.10 -2.22
C VAL A 459 25.80 -21.08 -3.09
N GLY A 460 25.66 -19.86 -2.55
CA GLY A 460 24.97 -18.75 -3.20
C GLY A 460 23.59 -18.48 -2.59
N ALA A 461 22.85 -17.57 -3.23
CA ALA A 461 21.55 -17.10 -2.79
C ALA A 461 20.40 -18.10 -3.01
N PHE A 462 20.57 -19.10 -3.88
CA PHE A 462 19.52 -20.07 -4.23
C PHE A 462 19.86 -21.46 -3.71
N GLU A 463 18.85 -22.20 -3.24
CA GLU A 463 18.95 -23.60 -2.85
C GLU A 463 18.38 -24.52 -3.95
N TYR A 464 19.01 -25.66 -4.18
CA TYR A 464 18.59 -26.67 -5.13
C TYR A 464 17.75 -27.74 -4.43
N GLY A 465 16.50 -27.93 -4.87
CA GLY A 465 15.71 -29.12 -4.52
C GLY A 465 14.53 -28.91 -3.57
N SER A 466 14.30 -27.71 -3.04
CA SER A 466 12.99 -27.27 -2.53
C SER A 466 12.15 -26.81 -3.71
N GLY A 467 11.12 -27.59 -4.09
CA GLY A 467 10.19 -27.16 -5.13
C GLY A 467 10.85 -26.80 -6.46
N SER A 468 11.65 -27.70 -7.05
CA SER A 468 12.07 -27.52 -8.45
C SER A 468 10.89 -27.73 -9.43
N GLY A 469 9.97 -26.75 -9.42
CA GLY A 469 8.84 -26.49 -10.31
C GLY A 469 8.23 -25.13 -9.93
N PRO A 470 8.09 -24.19 -10.88
CA PRO A 470 9.05 -23.10 -11.07
C PRO A 470 8.93 -21.86 -10.18
N SER A 471 10.05 -21.16 -10.05
CA SER A 471 10.07 -19.75 -9.70
C SER A 471 9.17 -18.96 -10.65
N ASN A 472 8.50 -17.93 -10.14
CA ASN A 472 7.89 -16.93 -11.00
C ASN A 472 8.91 -16.51 -12.08
N PRO A 473 8.47 -16.22 -13.32
CA PRO A 473 9.38 -15.85 -14.39
C PRO A 473 10.39 -14.78 -13.97
N VAL A 474 11.69 -14.97 -14.17
CA VAL A 474 12.62 -13.87 -13.86
C VAL A 474 12.64 -12.94 -15.06
N VAL A 475 12.15 -11.72 -14.82
CA VAL A 475 12.05 -10.65 -15.82
C VAL A 475 12.89 -9.48 -15.37
N THR A 476 13.72 -8.96 -16.27
CA THR A 476 14.24 -7.59 -16.15
C THR A 476 13.64 -6.75 -17.26
N LEU A 477 13.35 -5.49 -16.95
CA LEU A 477 12.93 -4.49 -17.93
C LEU A 477 13.72 -3.22 -17.64
N SER A 478 14.48 -2.76 -18.62
CA SER A 478 15.27 -1.54 -18.51
C SER A 478 15.11 -0.69 -19.76
N ILE A 479 15.44 0.59 -19.63
CA ILE A 479 15.37 1.56 -20.71
C ILE A 479 16.72 2.28 -20.85
N ASP A 480 17.09 2.62 -22.07
CA ASP A 480 18.33 3.35 -22.36
C ASP A 480 18.28 4.82 -21.92
N ASP A 481 17.10 5.43 -21.95
CA ASP A 481 16.84 6.79 -21.47
C ASP A 481 15.47 6.89 -20.78
N SER A 482 15.47 7.18 -19.48
CA SER A 482 14.25 7.34 -18.68
C SER A 482 13.67 8.76 -18.75
N SER A 483 14.33 9.70 -19.45
CA SER A 483 13.88 11.08 -19.58
C SER A 483 14.20 11.63 -20.99
N VAL A 484 13.18 11.75 -21.83
CA VAL A 484 13.34 12.19 -23.23
C VAL A 484 12.47 13.42 -23.57
N THR A 485 12.63 13.95 -24.78
CA THR A 485 11.77 15.04 -25.31
C THR A 485 10.67 14.53 -26.24
N THR A 486 9.54 15.24 -26.38
CA THR A 486 8.43 14.81 -27.25
C THR A 486 8.94 14.69 -28.69
N GLY A 487 8.84 13.48 -29.23
CA GLY A 487 9.34 13.08 -30.53
C GLY A 487 10.58 12.18 -30.49
N ASP A 488 11.22 12.01 -29.33
CA ASP A 488 12.36 11.12 -29.17
C ASP A 488 11.95 9.65 -29.12
N ASP A 489 12.95 8.79 -29.37
CA ASP A 489 12.84 7.35 -29.36
C ASP A 489 13.55 6.79 -28.11
N VAL A 490 13.01 5.72 -27.54
CA VAL A 490 13.64 4.97 -26.44
C VAL A 490 13.77 3.49 -26.81
N THR A 491 14.77 2.83 -26.26
CA THR A 491 15.05 1.41 -26.45
C THR A 491 14.84 0.66 -25.14
N LEU A 492 13.76 -0.13 -25.09
CA LEU A 492 13.55 -1.10 -24.02
C LEU A 492 14.49 -2.29 -24.22
N THR A 493 15.10 -2.76 -23.14
CA THR A 493 15.86 -4.00 -23.09
C THR A 493 15.27 -4.87 -22.00
N TYR A 494 14.97 -6.12 -22.32
CA TYR A 494 14.40 -7.05 -21.36
C TYR A 494 15.09 -8.39 -21.42
N THR A 495 15.25 -9.00 -20.25
CA THR A 495 15.64 -10.40 -20.12
C THR A 495 14.48 -11.18 -19.53
N ILE A 496 14.23 -12.34 -20.11
CA ILE A 496 13.12 -13.22 -19.72
C ILE A 496 13.70 -14.60 -19.55
N SER A 497 13.43 -15.19 -18.39
CA SER A 497 13.74 -16.57 -18.10
C SER A 497 12.59 -17.21 -17.34
N ASN A 498 12.45 -18.52 -17.54
CA ASN A 498 11.43 -19.31 -16.87
C ASN A 498 9.98 -18.83 -17.09
N ALA A 499 9.65 -18.26 -18.27
CA ALA A 499 8.27 -17.87 -18.62
C ALA A 499 7.71 -18.76 -19.73
N ASP A 500 6.46 -19.19 -19.58
CA ASP A 500 5.69 -19.84 -20.64
C ASP A 500 5.03 -18.82 -21.57
N SER A 501 4.66 -17.66 -21.02
CA SER A 501 4.05 -16.58 -21.77
C SER A 501 4.50 -15.22 -21.22
N CYS A 502 4.53 -14.20 -22.08
CA CYS A 502 4.74 -12.83 -21.67
C CYS A 502 3.81 -11.91 -22.44
N ASN A 503 3.35 -10.85 -21.79
CA ASN A 503 2.51 -9.82 -22.36
C ASN A 503 3.10 -8.45 -21.99
N ALA A 504 3.37 -7.64 -23.00
CA ALA A 504 3.74 -6.26 -22.82
C ALA A 504 2.49 -5.38 -22.83
N SER A 505 2.52 -4.31 -22.04
CA SER A 505 1.56 -3.21 -22.11
C SER A 505 2.26 -1.90 -21.88
N SER A 506 1.59 -0.81 -22.19
CA SER A 506 2.05 0.51 -21.79
C SER A 506 0.86 1.45 -21.55
N SER A 507 1.06 2.42 -20.67
CA SER A 507 0.11 3.50 -20.42
C SER A 507 0.83 4.84 -20.57
N PRO A 508 0.47 5.68 -21.56
CA PRO A 508 -0.47 5.43 -22.66
C PRO A 508 0.02 4.32 -23.63
N ALA A 509 -0.89 3.82 -24.48
CA ALA A 509 -0.61 2.71 -25.38
C ALA A 509 0.49 3.02 -26.42
N SER A 510 1.41 2.08 -26.63
CA SER A 510 2.54 2.22 -27.54
C SER A 510 2.79 0.96 -28.38
N SER A 511 3.88 0.98 -29.16
CA SER A 511 4.33 -0.21 -29.91
C SER A 511 4.84 -1.33 -29.01
N PHE A 512 5.16 -1.07 -27.74
CA PHE A 512 5.51 -2.11 -26.77
C PHE A 512 4.24 -2.66 -26.12
N SER A 513 3.53 -3.51 -26.86
CA SER A 513 2.24 -4.06 -26.43
C SER A 513 1.96 -5.44 -27.01
N GLY A 514 1.16 -6.22 -26.29
CA GLY A 514 0.72 -7.56 -26.68
C GLY A 514 1.72 -8.67 -26.33
N ALA A 515 1.44 -9.87 -26.84
CA ALA A 515 2.22 -11.06 -26.52
C ALA A 515 3.69 -10.94 -26.98
N ILE A 516 4.61 -11.03 -26.02
CA ILE A 516 6.06 -11.09 -26.23
C ILE A 516 6.48 -12.55 -26.19
N THR A 517 7.38 -12.95 -27.10
CA THR A 517 7.98 -14.29 -27.03
C THR A 517 8.87 -14.36 -25.79
N PRO A 518 8.75 -15.39 -24.92
CA PRO A 518 9.58 -15.60 -23.74
C PRO A 518 11.09 -15.79 -24.03
N ALA A 519 11.76 -14.72 -24.41
CA ALA A 519 13.17 -14.69 -24.75
C ALA A 519 13.72 -13.28 -24.57
N ASN A 520 15.01 -13.18 -24.25
CA ASN A 520 15.70 -11.89 -24.16
C ASN A 520 15.53 -11.10 -25.46
N GLY A 521 15.27 -9.81 -25.31
CA GLY A 521 14.94 -8.96 -26.44
C GLY A 521 15.23 -7.50 -26.16
N SER A 522 15.10 -6.73 -27.22
CA SER A 522 15.15 -5.29 -27.15
C SER A 522 14.18 -4.74 -28.19
N GLN A 523 13.47 -3.67 -27.82
CA GLN A 523 12.50 -3.04 -28.67
C GLN A 523 12.59 -1.52 -28.56
N MET A 524 12.75 -0.88 -29.72
CA MET A 524 12.67 0.57 -29.83
C MET A 524 11.20 0.99 -29.89
N VAL A 525 10.82 1.95 -29.04
CA VAL A 525 9.55 2.65 -29.07
C VAL A 525 9.85 4.05 -29.59
N ASN A 526 9.29 4.39 -30.75
CA ASN A 526 9.64 5.63 -31.44
C ASN A 526 8.65 6.74 -31.13
N ASN A 527 9.11 7.98 -31.20
CA ASN A 527 8.28 9.18 -31.20
C ASN A 527 7.34 9.24 -29.97
N LEU A 528 7.91 9.16 -28.78
CA LEU A 528 7.18 9.32 -27.51
C LEU A 528 6.56 10.72 -27.44
N GLN A 529 5.33 10.85 -26.93
CA GLN A 529 4.57 12.13 -26.94
C GLN A 529 4.12 12.61 -25.57
N ALA A 530 4.19 11.76 -24.56
CA ALA A 530 3.75 12.01 -23.19
C ALA A 530 4.40 10.95 -22.29
N ASP A 531 4.49 11.24 -21.00
CA ASP A 531 4.96 10.31 -19.98
C ASP A 531 4.32 8.94 -20.18
N ILE A 532 5.15 7.90 -20.13
CA ILE A 532 4.73 6.55 -20.48
C ILE A 532 5.38 5.53 -19.57
N THR A 533 4.55 4.65 -19.01
CA THR A 533 4.99 3.45 -18.29
C THR A 533 4.87 2.25 -19.18
N PHE A 534 5.94 1.48 -19.30
CA PHE A 534 5.99 0.20 -20.00
C PHE A 534 5.96 -0.93 -18.98
N THR A 535 5.06 -1.87 -19.17
CA THR A 535 4.87 -3.03 -18.32
C THR A 535 5.20 -4.29 -19.12
N LEU A 536 5.95 -5.20 -18.52
CA LEU A 536 6.16 -6.55 -19.03
C LEU A 536 5.75 -7.55 -17.96
N MET A 537 4.64 -8.22 -18.20
CA MET A 537 4.17 -9.32 -17.35
C MET A 537 4.54 -10.64 -18.03
N CYS A 538 5.28 -11.49 -17.34
CA CYS A 538 5.54 -12.85 -17.77
C CYS A 538 4.90 -13.83 -16.79
N SER A 539 4.36 -14.91 -17.30
CA SER A 539 3.81 -16.00 -16.50
C SER A 539 4.37 -17.35 -16.92
N ASN A 540 4.42 -18.26 -15.96
CA ASN A 540 4.53 -19.70 -16.17
C ASN A 540 3.41 -20.40 -15.38
N THR A 541 3.46 -21.72 -15.28
CA THR A 541 2.49 -22.51 -14.51
C THR A 541 2.45 -22.20 -13.00
N ASP A 542 3.36 -21.38 -12.49
CA ASP A 542 3.64 -21.25 -11.05
C ASP A 542 3.54 -19.80 -10.56
N GLY A 543 3.36 -18.86 -11.49
CA GLY A 543 2.89 -17.52 -11.21
C GLY A 543 3.42 -16.48 -12.18
N ASN A 544 3.36 -15.22 -11.74
CA ASN A 544 3.47 -14.06 -12.60
C ASN A 544 4.58 -13.15 -12.08
N THR A 545 5.42 -12.64 -12.99
CA THR A 545 6.33 -11.55 -12.70
C THR A 545 6.01 -10.38 -13.60
N THR A 546 5.73 -9.24 -12.98
CA THR A 546 5.53 -7.98 -13.65
C THR A 546 6.74 -7.08 -13.42
N ARG A 547 7.18 -6.38 -14.47
CA ARG A 547 8.18 -5.33 -14.40
C ARG A 547 7.69 -4.10 -15.13
N ASP A 548 7.89 -2.95 -14.49
CA ASP A 548 7.54 -1.66 -15.05
C ASP A 548 8.79 -0.80 -15.23
N VAL A 549 8.83 -0.02 -16.31
CA VAL A 549 9.79 1.08 -16.48
C VAL A 549 9.05 2.29 -17.04
N SER A 550 9.25 3.44 -16.42
CA SER A 550 8.63 4.69 -16.84
C SER A 550 9.62 5.57 -17.58
N VAL A 551 9.10 6.33 -18.55
CA VAL A 551 9.81 7.40 -19.25
C VAL A 551 9.04 8.68 -19.02
N THR A 552 9.74 9.68 -18.51
CA THR A 552 9.24 11.05 -18.50
C THR A 552 9.50 11.66 -19.88
N VAL A 553 8.45 12.15 -20.53
CA VAL A 553 8.51 12.77 -21.85
C VAL A 553 8.19 14.24 -21.67
N SER A 554 9.26 15.01 -21.60
CA SER A 554 9.16 16.47 -21.61
C SER A 554 8.79 16.93 -23.02
N ASP A 555 7.87 17.89 -23.20
CA ASP A 555 7.70 18.51 -24.51
C ASP A 555 9.03 19.13 -25.01
N PRO A 556 9.25 19.33 -26.33
CA PRO A 556 10.31 20.19 -26.84
C PRO A 556 10.03 21.62 -26.35
N ILE A 557 10.43 21.83 -25.11
CA ILE A 557 10.59 23.04 -24.33
C ILE A 557 9.42 24.03 -24.47
N ASP A 558 8.53 24.00 -23.48
CA ASP A 558 7.59 25.08 -23.18
C ASP A 558 8.37 26.31 -22.68
N TYR A 559 8.73 27.21 -23.60
CA TYR A 559 9.32 28.50 -23.25
C TYR A 559 8.23 29.46 -22.77
N GLN A 560 8.26 29.81 -21.48
CA GLN A 560 7.24 30.69 -20.88
C GLN A 560 7.82 32.09 -20.60
N LEU A 561 7.03 33.13 -20.93
CA LEU A 561 7.28 34.54 -20.60
C LEU A 561 6.55 34.88 -19.30
N TYR A 562 7.31 35.16 -18.23
CA TYR A 562 6.73 35.50 -16.93
C TYR A 562 6.86 37.00 -16.64
N ASN A 563 5.74 37.63 -16.29
CA ASN A 563 5.72 38.94 -15.65
C ASN A 563 5.47 38.71 -14.15
N ASP A 564 6.47 38.98 -13.32
CA ASP A 564 6.35 38.82 -11.87
C ASP A 564 5.56 39.99 -11.29
N ASP A 565 4.28 39.77 -11.03
CA ASP A 565 3.57 40.56 -10.03
C ASP A 565 2.53 39.77 -9.21
N ASP A 566 2.14 38.51 -9.50
CA ASP A 566 1.15 37.79 -8.66
C ASP A 566 1.16 36.24 -8.74
N GLY A 567 2.31 35.59 -8.98
CA GLY A 567 2.49 34.15 -8.64
C GLY A 567 1.51 33.11 -9.23
N ASN A 568 0.77 33.42 -10.30
CA ASN A 568 -0.25 32.51 -10.85
C ASN A 568 0.22 31.89 -12.19
N TYR A 569 0.51 30.59 -12.19
CA TYR A 569 0.79 29.82 -13.40
C TYR A 569 -0.54 29.33 -13.98
N GLY A 570 -1.12 30.12 -14.87
CA GLY A 570 -2.31 29.76 -15.62
C GLY A 570 -2.42 30.63 -16.88
N SER A 571 -2.65 30.00 -18.02
CA SER A 571 -2.84 30.66 -19.30
C SER A 571 -4.01 31.67 -19.24
N GLY A 572 -3.72 32.96 -19.28
CA GLY A 572 -4.69 34.01 -19.62
C GLY A 572 -4.85 35.14 -18.58
N ALA A 573 -4.45 36.34 -19.00
CA ALA A 573 -4.78 37.67 -18.45
C ALA A 573 -4.33 38.00 -17.01
N VAL A 574 -3.30 38.86 -16.90
CA VAL A 574 -2.91 39.54 -15.65
C VAL A 574 -3.70 40.85 -15.49
N LEU A 575 -4.34 41.05 -14.33
CA LEU A 575 -4.85 42.34 -13.85
C LEU A 575 -3.97 42.81 -12.68
N LEU A 576 -3.19 43.88 -12.89
CA LEU A 576 -2.23 44.43 -11.92
C LEU A 576 -2.93 45.20 -10.78
N SER A 577 -2.49 44.98 -9.53
CA SER A 577 -2.95 45.74 -8.36
C SER A 577 -1.88 46.73 -7.83
N SER A 578 -2.35 47.84 -7.26
CA SER A 578 -1.62 49.11 -7.14
C SER A 578 -0.75 49.27 -5.88
N LEU A 579 0.47 49.80 -6.03
CA LEU A 579 1.03 50.89 -5.22
C LEU A 579 2.28 51.47 -5.94
N GLY A 580 2.48 52.79 -5.82
CA GLY A 580 3.38 53.58 -6.68
C GLY A 580 4.85 53.12 -6.74
N ASP A 581 5.45 53.40 -7.91
CA ASP A 581 6.80 53.03 -8.35
C ASP A 581 7.01 51.51 -8.53
N LEU A 582 6.28 50.90 -9.48
CA LEU A 582 6.50 49.51 -9.88
C LEU A 582 7.53 49.42 -11.02
N LEU A 583 8.70 48.89 -10.68
CA LEU A 583 9.67 48.33 -11.61
C LEU A 583 9.24 46.89 -11.93
N GLY A 584 8.45 46.69 -12.99
CA GLY A 584 8.14 45.35 -13.48
C GLY A 584 9.41 44.69 -14.01
N THR A 585 9.66 43.45 -13.59
CA THR A 585 10.82 42.65 -14.02
C THR A 585 10.36 41.52 -14.92
N LEU A 586 10.88 41.48 -16.15
CA LEU A 586 10.64 40.38 -17.08
C LEU A 586 11.67 39.27 -16.85
N TYR A 587 11.22 38.05 -16.57
CA TYR A 587 12.07 36.86 -16.51
C TYR A 587 11.82 35.96 -17.73
N VAL A 588 12.91 35.42 -18.29
CA VAL A 588 12.86 34.25 -19.16
C VAL A 588 13.59 33.16 -18.39
N GLN A 589 12.84 32.15 -17.93
CA GLN A 589 13.43 30.99 -17.30
C GLN A 589 13.99 30.09 -18.40
N VAL A 590 15.30 29.87 -18.33
CA VAL A 590 16.05 28.98 -19.22
C VAL A 590 16.47 27.80 -18.37
N LEU A 591 15.87 26.63 -18.59
CA LEU A 591 16.39 25.38 -18.04
C LEU A 591 17.77 25.11 -18.66
N PRO A 592 18.72 24.50 -17.92
CA PRO A 592 20.13 24.53 -18.27
C PRO A 592 20.42 23.60 -19.45
N GLU A 593 20.24 24.10 -20.67
CA GLU A 593 20.86 23.55 -21.87
C GLU A 593 21.98 24.46 -22.37
N THR A 594 23.04 23.86 -22.89
CA THR A 594 24.28 24.53 -23.33
C THR A 594 24.19 25.25 -24.69
N ASP A 595 22.99 25.41 -25.26
CA ASP A 595 22.81 25.63 -26.71
C ASP A 595 22.08 26.92 -27.13
N ILE A 596 21.79 27.83 -26.19
CA ILE A 596 21.24 29.17 -26.49
C ILE A 596 22.37 30.13 -26.87
N GLN A 597 22.23 30.79 -28.02
CA GLN A 597 23.20 31.74 -28.56
C GLN A 597 22.94 33.18 -28.09
N SER A 598 21.67 33.61 -28.07
CA SER A 598 21.29 34.95 -27.59
C SER A 598 19.81 35.04 -27.26
N VAL A 599 19.43 35.97 -26.39
CA VAL A 599 18.03 36.36 -26.13
C VAL A 599 17.87 37.85 -26.36
N THR A 600 16.86 38.27 -27.13
CA THR A 600 16.52 39.67 -27.40
C THR A 600 15.13 39.99 -26.89
N PHE A 601 14.95 41.14 -26.23
CA PHE A 601 13.68 41.60 -25.68
C PHE A 601 13.17 42.82 -26.44
N GLU A 602 11.87 42.83 -26.78
CA GLU A 602 11.21 43.95 -27.46
C GLU A 602 9.88 44.32 -26.79
N ILE A 603 9.47 45.58 -26.95
CA ILE A 603 8.14 46.09 -26.61
C ILE A 603 7.59 46.82 -27.83
N ASP A 604 6.41 46.42 -28.30
CA ASP A 604 5.79 46.89 -29.54
C ASP A 604 6.79 46.91 -30.71
N ASP A 605 7.46 45.77 -30.91
CA ASP A 605 8.49 45.56 -31.94
C ASP A 605 9.71 46.49 -31.83
N THR A 606 9.90 47.14 -30.67
CA THR A 606 11.07 47.99 -30.38
C THR A 606 11.97 47.28 -29.38
N GLN A 607 13.19 46.94 -29.79
CA GLN A 607 14.17 46.29 -28.93
C GLN A 607 14.50 47.14 -27.70
N VAL A 608 14.32 46.56 -26.52
CA VAL A 608 14.60 47.18 -25.21
C VAL A 608 15.77 46.54 -24.47
N GLY A 609 16.22 45.36 -24.90
CA GLY A 609 17.40 44.68 -24.34
C GLY A 609 17.86 43.49 -25.17
N ALA A 610 19.12 43.07 -24.98
CA ALA A 610 19.65 41.81 -25.53
C ALA A 610 20.77 41.25 -24.66
N VAL A 611 20.87 39.93 -24.62
CA VAL A 611 21.90 39.18 -23.91
C VAL A 611 22.50 38.15 -24.88
N GLU A 612 23.79 38.30 -25.21
CA GLU A 612 24.54 37.25 -25.92
C GLU A 612 25.14 36.28 -24.89
N LEU A 613 24.95 34.98 -25.12
CA LEU A 613 25.40 33.94 -24.19
C LEU A 613 26.63 33.21 -24.75
N THR A 614 27.77 33.32 -24.07
CA THR A 614 28.93 32.44 -24.26
C THR A 614 28.97 31.45 -23.10
N ALA A 615 28.79 30.15 -23.38
CA ALA A 615 28.68 29.08 -22.39
C ALA A 615 29.80 29.04 -21.32
N PRO A 616 29.54 28.48 -20.11
CA PRO A 616 28.26 28.31 -19.39
C PRO A 616 28.13 29.38 -18.28
N TYR A 617 26.97 30.03 -18.18
CA TYR A 617 26.69 31.04 -17.16
C TYR A 617 25.38 30.75 -16.43
N VAL A 618 25.38 30.93 -15.11
CA VAL A 618 24.21 30.87 -14.23
C VAL A 618 23.65 32.29 -14.14
N LEU A 619 22.36 32.51 -14.44
CA LEU A 619 21.71 33.82 -14.31
C LEU A 619 21.60 34.26 -12.83
N GLY A 620 22.70 34.78 -12.29
CA GLY A 620 22.73 35.66 -11.13
C GLY A 620 22.61 37.11 -11.61
N GLY A 621 21.61 37.83 -11.11
CA GLY A 621 21.07 39.05 -11.70
C GLY A 621 22.06 40.18 -12.02
N SER A 622 21.78 40.92 -13.09
CA SER A 622 21.58 42.39 -13.12
C SER A 622 21.62 42.96 -14.54
N SER A 623 20.49 43.53 -15.00
CA SER A 623 20.41 44.66 -15.94
C SER A 623 18.93 45.03 -16.14
N TYR A 624 18.52 46.26 -15.80
CA TYR A 624 17.26 46.82 -16.30
C TYR A 624 17.52 48.23 -16.85
N ASP A 625 17.30 48.40 -18.15
CA ASP A 625 16.89 49.69 -18.71
C ASP A 625 15.39 49.86 -18.41
N SER A 626 14.97 51.06 -18.01
CA SER A 626 13.56 51.35 -17.70
C SER A 626 12.89 52.05 -18.88
N VAL A 627 11.70 51.59 -19.26
CA VAL A 627 10.89 52.15 -20.36
C VAL A 627 9.52 52.56 -19.81
N SER A 628 9.08 53.78 -20.11
CA SER A 628 7.75 54.27 -19.73
C SER A 628 6.73 53.96 -20.82
N LEU A 629 5.62 53.32 -20.46
CA LEU A 629 4.52 52.96 -21.37
C LEU A 629 3.30 53.86 -21.16
N THR A 630 2.45 53.94 -22.18
CA THR A 630 1.20 54.72 -22.15
C THR A 630 0.00 53.84 -21.82
N ASP A 631 -1.14 54.44 -21.49
CA ASP A 631 -2.39 53.68 -21.33
C ASP A 631 -2.79 53.03 -22.67
N GLY A 632 -3.07 51.72 -22.65
CA GLY A 632 -3.33 50.93 -23.85
C GLY A 632 -2.73 49.51 -23.81
N ALA A 633 -2.99 48.73 -24.86
CA ALA A 633 -2.40 47.41 -25.03
C ALA A 633 -1.00 47.54 -25.67
N HIS A 634 -0.02 46.86 -25.09
CA HIS A 634 1.36 46.79 -25.53
C HIS A 634 1.77 45.32 -25.68
N THR A 635 2.62 45.01 -26.67
CA THR A 635 3.12 43.65 -26.92
C THR A 635 4.56 43.53 -26.45
N LEU A 636 4.80 42.71 -25.44
CA LEU A 636 6.13 42.28 -25.02
C LEU A 636 6.56 41.09 -25.87
N SER A 637 7.82 41.04 -26.32
CA SER A 637 8.35 39.86 -26.99
C SER A 637 9.76 39.52 -26.53
N ALA A 638 10.08 38.22 -26.50
CA ALA A 638 11.43 37.70 -26.29
C ALA A 638 11.78 36.75 -27.44
N THR A 639 12.83 37.09 -28.19
CA THR A 639 13.37 36.26 -29.27
C THR A 639 14.59 35.51 -28.77
N VAL A 640 14.47 34.19 -28.68
CA VAL A 640 15.54 33.27 -28.27
C VAL A 640 16.17 32.65 -29.52
N GLN A 641 17.47 32.85 -29.68
CA GLN A 641 18.25 32.26 -30.77
C GLN A 641 18.92 30.98 -30.28
N HIS A 642 18.48 29.84 -30.81
CA HIS A 642 19.03 28.51 -30.55
C HIS A 642 19.93 28.06 -31.71
N LYS A 643 20.78 27.04 -31.49
CA LYS A 643 21.62 26.45 -32.54
C LYS A 643 20.81 25.83 -33.69
N ASP A 644 19.59 25.36 -33.40
CA ASP A 644 18.71 24.65 -34.34
C ASP A 644 17.54 25.51 -34.85
N GLY A 645 17.40 26.76 -34.41
CA GLY A 645 16.31 27.65 -34.85
C GLY A 645 16.14 28.92 -34.02
N THR A 646 15.12 29.72 -34.34
CA THR A 646 14.76 30.93 -33.60
C THR A 646 13.36 30.75 -33.01
N VAL A 647 13.23 30.99 -31.71
CA VAL A 647 11.95 30.96 -30.98
C VAL A 647 11.55 32.39 -30.63
N VAL A 648 10.30 32.78 -30.88
CA VAL A 648 9.77 34.10 -30.51
C VAL A 648 8.60 33.92 -29.57
N LEU A 649 8.75 34.45 -28.36
CA LEU A 649 7.73 34.47 -27.33
C LEU A 649 7.08 35.84 -27.34
N THR A 650 5.75 35.92 -27.23
CA THR A 650 5.02 37.19 -27.21
C THR A 650 3.95 37.20 -26.13
N GLN A 651 3.78 38.32 -25.43
CA GLN A 651 2.74 38.53 -24.44
C GLN A 651 2.14 39.94 -24.57
N THR A 652 0.81 40.06 -24.53
CA THR A 652 0.14 41.37 -24.55
C THR A 652 -0.18 41.82 -23.13
N ILE A 653 0.23 43.04 -22.77
CA ILE A 653 -0.10 43.71 -21.50
C ILE A 653 -1.01 44.91 -21.78
N THR A 654 -1.97 45.22 -20.89
CA THR A 654 -2.87 46.38 -21.06
C THR A 654 -2.82 47.29 -19.83
N ILE A 655 -2.55 48.58 -20.03
CA ILE A 655 -2.46 49.58 -18.96
C ILE A 655 -3.74 50.44 -18.91
N ALA A 656 -4.47 50.43 -17.79
CA ALA A 656 -5.70 51.21 -17.59
C ALA A 656 -5.93 51.66 -16.12
N ASN A 657 -6.57 52.81 -15.92
CA ASN A 657 -6.69 53.50 -14.63
C ASN A 657 -8.09 53.33 -13.99
N GLY A 658 -8.21 52.52 -12.93
CA GLY A 658 -9.20 52.62 -11.83
C GLY A 658 -10.57 51.94 -11.93
N GLY A 659 -10.85 50.99 -11.00
CA GLY A 659 -12.19 50.55 -10.58
C GLY A 659 -12.36 49.04 -10.38
N LYS A 660 -12.65 48.62 -9.13
CA LYS A 660 -12.84 47.23 -8.63
C LYS A 660 -13.73 46.35 -9.55
N GLY A 661 -13.21 45.22 -10.01
CA GLY A 661 -13.99 44.17 -10.70
C GLY A 661 -14.20 42.98 -9.78
N ASP A 662 -15.44 42.48 -9.69
CA ASP A 662 -15.79 41.33 -8.85
C ASP A 662 -15.29 40.01 -9.48
N PRO A 663 -14.97 38.97 -8.68
CA PRO A 663 -14.42 37.69 -9.16
C PRO A 663 -15.38 36.93 -10.09
N LEU A 664 -14.81 36.20 -11.07
CA LEU A 664 -15.55 35.33 -11.99
C LEU A 664 -16.17 34.17 -11.18
N PRO A 665 -17.44 33.79 -11.41
CA PRO A 665 -18.04 32.70 -10.67
C PRO A 665 -17.35 31.36 -10.95
N THR A 666 -17.28 30.48 -9.93
CA THR A 666 -16.91 29.08 -10.11
C THR A 666 -18.15 28.19 -10.08
N LEU A 667 -18.09 27.04 -10.73
CA LEU A 667 -19.16 26.05 -10.73
C LEU A 667 -18.54 24.65 -10.78
N THR A 668 -19.02 23.76 -9.92
CA THR A 668 -18.78 22.32 -9.97
C THR A 668 -20.13 21.62 -10.12
N LEU A 669 -20.21 20.62 -11.01
CA LEU A 669 -21.41 19.82 -11.23
C LEU A 669 -20.98 18.36 -11.37
N THR A 670 -21.44 17.50 -10.46
CA THR A 670 -21.15 16.06 -10.43
C THR A 670 -22.43 15.24 -10.49
N ALA A 671 -22.32 13.96 -10.87
CA ALA A 671 -23.41 13.01 -10.92
C ALA A 671 -22.98 11.70 -10.23
N THR A 672 -23.81 11.16 -9.34
CA THR A 672 -23.48 9.95 -8.57
C THR A 672 -24.70 9.04 -8.46
N PRO A 673 -24.65 7.81 -9.01
CA PRO A 673 -23.64 7.29 -9.94
C PRO A 673 -23.68 7.96 -11.32
N GLN A 674 -22.54 7.99 -12.04
CA GLN A 674 -22.42 8.64 -13.37
C GLN A 674 -22.81 7.70 -14.52
N SER A 675 -22.88 6.40 -14.25
CA SER A 675 -23.45 5.37 -15.13
C SER A 675 -24.62 4.72 -14.42
N ILE A 676 -25.76 4.63 -15.11
CA ILE A 676 -26.99 4.02 -14.59
C ILE A 676 -27.64 3.14 -15.65
N THR A 677 -28.53 2.26 -15.21
CA THR A 677 -29.46 1.54 -16.11
C THR A 677 -30.68 2.42 -16.41
N ALA A 678 -31.34 2.25 -17.56
CA ALA A 678 -32.45 3.11 -17.96
C ALA A 678 -33.57 3.15 -16.89
N GLY A 679 -33.89 4.35 -16.39
CA GLY A 679 -34.93 4.52 -15.37
C GLY A 679 -34.42 4.57 -13.92
N GLN A 680 -33.17 4.16 -13.66
CA GLN A 680 -32.53 4.38 -12.37
C GLN A 680 -32.28 5.87 -12.09
N THR A 681 -31.94 6.17 -10.83
CA THR A 681 -31.68 7.54 -10.37
C THR A 681 -30.19 7.85 -10.34
N SER A 682 -29.83 9.07 -10.71
CA SER A 682 -28.50 9.66 -10.44
C SER A 682 -28.70 10.93 -9.63
N LEU A 683 -27.87 11.16 -8.60
CA LEU A 683 -27.89 12.38 -7.82
C LEU A 683 -26.93 13.39 -8.44
N LEU A 684 -27.46 14.49 -8.97
CA LEU A 684 -26.65 15.63 -9.38
C LEU A 684 -26.33 16.50 -8.18
N ASN A 685 -25.07 16.84 -7.97
CA ASN A 685 -24.63 17.77 -6.93
C ASN A 685 -23.90 18.95 -7.58
N TRP A 686 -24.15 20.17 -7.09
CA TRP A 686 -23.41 21.34 -7.55
C TRP A 686 -23.06 22.31 -6.42
N SER A 687 -21.95 23.02 -6.63
CA SER A 687 -21.54 24.13 -5.78
C SER A 687 -20.92 25.26 -6.61
N THR A 688 -21.10 26.50 -6.16
CA THR A 688 -20.58 27.70 -6.81
C THR A 688 -19.96 28.67 -5.81
N THR A 689 -18.96 29.44 -6.26
CA THR A 689 -18.52 30.68 -5.60
C THR A 689 -18.78 31.87 -6.52
N ASP A 690 -19.10 33.03 -5.94
CA ASP A 690 -19.31 34.30 -6.64
C ASP A 690 -20.41 34.33 -7.72
N ALA A 691 -21.17 33.24 -7.88
CA ALA A 691 -22.40 33.18 -8.68
C ALA A 691 -23.57 33.81 -7.92
N THR A 692 -24.40 34.57 -8.64
CA THR A 692 -25.63 35.19 -8.11
C THR A 692 -26.89 34.40 -8.52
N ILE A 693 -26.88 33.76 -9.69
CA ILE A 693 -28.02 33.04 -10.27
C ILE A 693 -27.48 31.81 -11.03
N CYS A 694 -28.10 30.64 -10.86
CA CYS A 694 -27.84 29.46 -11.69
C CYS A 694 -29.11 29.00 -12.41
N ASP A 695 -28.99 28.62 -13.68
CA ASP A 695 -30.07 28.12 -14.52
C ASP A 695 -29.69 26.77 -15.14
N GLY A 696 -30.51 25.75 -14.88
CA GLY A 696 -30.26 24.38 -15.31
C GLY A 696 -30.95 24.04 -16.63
N GLN A 697 -30.37 23.14 -17.41
CA GLN A 697 -30.95 22.59 -18.65
C GLN A 697 -31.22 21.07 -18.54
N ALA A 698 -31.91 20.51 -19.54
CA ALA A 698 -32.11 19.06 -19.72
C ALA A 698 -32.76 18.30 -18.54
N GLY A 699 -33.75 18.89 -17.86
CA GLY A 699 -34.50 18.24 -16.76
C GLY A 699 -34.26 18.87 -15.38
N LEU A 700 -33.23 19.71 -15.26
CA LEU A 700 -33.10 20.68 -14.18
C LEU A 700 -34.12 21.82 -14.45
N LEU A 701 -35.07 22.05 -13.54
CA LEU A 701 -36.12 23.07 -13.74
C LEU A 701 -36.00 24.24 -12.75
N GLY A 702 -35.77 25.44 -13.29
CA GLY A 702 -35.90 26.72 -12.60
C GLY A 702 -34.59 27.36 -12.17
N THR A 703 -34.69 28.55 -11.54
CA THR A 703 -33.55 29.21 -10.91
C THR A 703 -33.10 28.39 -9.70
N LEU A 704 -31.90 27.83 -9.79
CA LEU A 704 -31.30 26.99 -8.75
C LEU A 704 -30.49 27.81 -7.77
N ALA A 705 -30.39 27.33 -6.53
CA ALA A 705 -29.55 27.93 -5.49
C ALA A 705 -28.06 27.77 -5.83
N ALA A 706 -27.21 28.60 -5.23
CA ALA A 706 -25.76 28.60 -5.45
C ALA A 706 -25.08 27.26 -5.08
N PHE A 707 -25.71 26.45 -4.24
CA PHE A 707 -25.35 25.07 -3.96
C PHE A 707 -26.63 24.27 -3.84
N GLY A 708 -26.60 23.01 -4.24
CA GLY A 708 -27.77 22.15 -4.19
C GLY A 708 -27.50 20.77 -4.75
N SER A 709 -28.52 19.94 -4.62
CA SER A 709 -28.56 18.62 -5.22
C SER A 709 -29.92 18.37 -5.83
N GLN A 710 -29.96 17.57 -6.89
CA GLN A 710 -31.19 17.16 -7.54
C GLN A 710 -31.04 15.74 -8.08
N THR A 711 -31.94 14.86 -7.67
CA THR A 711 -32.05 13.52 -8.24
C THR A 711 -32.69 13.58 -9.63
N VAL A 712 -32.12 12.85 -10.59
CA VAL A 712 -32.59 12.75 -11.98
C VAL A 712 -32.76 11.28 -12.39
N THR A 713 -33.70 10.99 -13.28
CA THR A 713 -34.02 9.63 -13.77
C THR A 713 -33.97 9.53 -15.30
N PRO A 714 -32.79 9.72 -15.94
CA PRO A 714 -32.71 9.64 -17.39
C PRO A 714 -32.89 8.21 -17.91
N THR A 715 -33.69 8.04 -18.96
CA THR A 715 -33.90 6.74 -19.65
C THR A 715 -33.02 6.55 -20.88
N VAL A 716 -32.24 7.57 -21.24
CA VAL A 716 -31.21 7.56 -22.28
C VAL A 716 -30.04 8.39 -21.80
N THR A 717 -28.82 8.11 -22.28
CA THR A 717 -27.62 8.89 -21.92
C THR A 717 -27.90 10.38 -22.09
N THR A 718 -27.86 11.11 -20.97
CA THR A 718 -28.31 12.50 -20.90
C THR A 718 -27.18 13.36 -20.33
N THR A 719 -26.87 14.46 -21.02
CA THR A 719 -25.96 15.50 -20.54
C THR A 719 -26.76 16.57 -19.80
N TYR A 720 -26.45 16.77 -18.53
CA TYR A 720 -26.99 17.84 -17.71
C TYR A 720 -26.02 19.02 -17.71
N THR A 721 -26.52 20.20 -18.03
CA THR A 721 -25.73 21.42 -18.09
C THR A 721 -26.28 22.44 -17.09
N LEU A 722 -25.40 23.08 -16.34
CA LEU A 722 -25.73 24.15 -15.40
C LEU A 722 -24.93 25.40 -15.78
N GLU A 723 -25.62 26.54 -15.89
CA GLU A 723 -25.02 27.84 -16.19
C GLU A 723 -25.22 28.77 -15.00
N CYS A 724 -24.14 29.33 -14.47
CA CYS A 724 -24.17 30.21 -13.31
C CYS A 724 -23.58 31.58 -13.64
N THR A 725 -24.28 32.66 -13.29
CA THR A 725 -23.91 34.05 -13.54
C THR A 725 -23.70 34.82 -12.25
N GLY A 726 -22.63 35.60 -12.15
CA GLY A 726 -22.33 36.49 -11.05
C GLY A 726 -21.67 37.80 -11.49
N PRO A 727 -21.26 38.67 -10.55
CA PRO A 727 -20.84 40.03 -10.87
C PRO A 727 -19.53 40.10 -11.69
N GLY A 728 -18.70 39.05 -11.63
CA GLY A 728 -17.51 38.92 -12.46
C GLY A 728 -17.70 38.21 -13.80
N GLY A 729 -18.85 37.60 -14.09
CA GLY A 729 -19.08 36.89 -15.35
C GLY A 729 -20.04 35.71 -15.27
N MET A 730 -19.89 34.77 -16.19
CA MET A 730 -20.74 33.57 -16.32
C MET A 730 -19.83 32.34 -16.49
N VAL A 731 -20.21 31.23 -15.87
CA VAL A 731 -19.54 29.91 -15.96
C VAL A 731 -20.59 28.84 -16.28
N THR A 732 -20.20 27.85 -17.07
CA THR A 732 -21.07 26.75 -17.48
C THR A 732 -20.35 25.44 -17.28
N GLU A 733 -21.01 24.46 -16.64
CA GLU A 733 -20.49 23.10 -16.48
C GLU A 733 -21.49 22.07 -16.96
N SER A 734 -21.00 20.89 -17.36
CA SER A 734 -21.84 19.79 -17.80
C SER A 734 -21.36 18.45 -17.24
N VAL A 735 -22.31 17.61 -16.85
CA VAL A 735 -22.05 16.21 -16.47
C VAL A 735 -22.88 15.28 -17.34
N ILE A 736 -22.28 14.19 -17.80
CA ILE A 736 -22.95 13.15 -18.59
C ILE A 736 -23.34 12.04 -17.63
N VAL A 737 -24.64 11.72 -17.57
CA VAL A 737 -25.12 10.47 -16.98
C VAL A 737 -25.27 9.47 -18.10
N THR A 738 -24.37 8.48 -18.14
CA THR A 738 -24.39 7.41 -19.14
C THR A 738 -25.49 6.42 -18.76
N VAL A 739 -26.42 6.18 -19.67
CA VAL A 739 -27.47 5.20 -19.47
C VAL A 739 -27.15 3.98 -20.30
N THR A 740 -26.81 2.89 -19.63
CA THR A 740 -26.74 1.57 -20.27
C THR A 740 -28.16 1.16 -20.58
N ALA A 741 -28.45 0.95 -21.87
CA ALA A 741 -29.71 0.35 -22.25
C ALA A 741 -29.74 -1.06 -21.65
N VAL A 742 -30.72 -1.31 -20.77
CA VAL A 742 -31.04 -2.67 -20.35
C VAL A 742 -31.19 -3.49 -21.63
N GLY A 743 -30.63 -4.70 -21.68
CA GLY A 743 -31.20 -5.73 -22.55
C GLY A 743 -32.72 -5.73 -22.32
N ASN A 744 -33.53 -6.02 -23.35
CA ASN A 744 -34.99 -5.86 -23.27
C ASN A 744 -35.49 -6.16 -21.86
N ASP A 745 -36.16 -5.21 -21.23
CA ASP A 745 -36.80 -5.32 -19.92
C ASP A 745 -38.26 -4.99 -20.24
N THR A 746 -38.99 -6.05 -20.56
CA THR A 746 -40.29 -5.99 -21.24
C THR A 746 -41.39 -5.50 -20.30
N ASP A 747 -41.27 -5.76 -19.01
CA ASP A 747 -42.22 -5.39 -17.96
C ASP A 747 -41.76 -4.20 -17.08
N GLN A 748 -40.53 -3.73 -17.24
CA GLN A 748 -39.98 -2.49 -16.66
C GLN A 748 -39.91 -2.50 -15.13
N ASP A 749 -39.63 -3.66 -14.53
CA ASP A 749 -39.48 -3.76 -13.08
C ASP A 749 -38.03 -3.53 -12.61
N GLY A 750 -37.06 -3.59 -13.52
CA GLY A 750 -35.65 -3.32 -13.26
C GLY A 750 -34.75 -4.55 -13.36
N LEU A 751 -35.31 -5.74 -13.61
CA LEU A 751 -34.57 -6.93 -14.00
C LEU A 751 -34.49 -7.02 -15.55
N PRO A 752 -33.39 -7.53 -16.15
CA PRO A 752 -33.32 -7.71 -17.60
C PRO A 752 -34.02 -9.00 -18.07
N ASP A 753 -34.77 -8.98 -19.20
CA ASP A 753 -35.47 -10.17 -19.75
C ASP A 753 -34.52 -11.36 -19.92
N ASP A 754 -33.29 -11.10 -20.41
CA ASP A 754 -32.32 -12.18 -20.66
C ASP A 754 -31.83 -12.85 -19.36
N TRP A 755 -31.83 -12.12 -18.23
CA TRP A 755 -31.47 -12.63 -16.91
C TRP A 755 -32.64 -13.36 -16.26
N GLU A 756 -33.84 -12.77 -16.29
CA GLU A 756 -35.07 -13.41 -15.76
C GLU A 756 -35.42 -14.69 -16.51
N ILE A 757 -35.25 -14.71 -17.84
CA ILE A 757 -35.44 -15.92 -18.65
C ILE A 757 -34.35 -16.96 -18.36
N ALA A 758 -33.14 -16.56 -17.96
CA ALA A 758 -32.07 -17.49 -17.62
C ALA A 758 -32.33 -18.19 -16.28
N ASN A 759 -32.75 -17.45 -15.25
CA ASN A 759 -32.92 -17.98 -13.90
C ASN A 759 -34.35 -18.52 -13.65
N PHE A 760 -35.38 -17.79 -14.06
CA PHE A 760 -36.78 -18.14 -13.77
C PHE A 760 -37.55 -18.70 -14.98
N GLY A 761 -37.02 -18.54 -16.19
CA GLY A 761 -37.64 -19.00 -17.44
C GLY A 761 -38.91 -18.22 -17.85
N ASN A 762 -39.23 -17.14 -17.16
CA ASN A 762 -40.36 -16.24 -17.40
C ASN A 762 -40.00 -14.81 -16.95
N LEU A 763 -40.96 -13.88 -17.04
CA LEU A 763 -40.82 -12.46 -16.67
C LEU A 763 -41.87 -12.09 -15.60
N ASP A 764 -42.17 -13.01 -14.68
CA ASP A 764 -43.22 -12.80 -13.67
C ASP A 764 -42.63 -12.47 -12.27
N GLN A 765 -41.31 -12.61 -12.10
CA GLN A 765 -40.61 -12.41 -10.82
C GLN A 765 -40.19 -10.95 -10.65
N SER A 766 -40.50 -10.36 -9.49
CA SER A 766 -40.15 -8.98 -9.18
C SER A 766 -38.73 -8.87 -8.59
N PRO A 767 -38.04 -7.73 -8.75
CA PRO A 767 -36.77 -7.45 -8.10
C PRO A 767 -36.83 -7.44 -6.56
N SER A 768 -38.02 -7.40 -5.97
CA SER A 768 -38.22 -7.49 -4.51
C SER A 768 -38.53 -8.90 -4.01
N ASP A 769 -38.76 -9.83 -4.93
CA ASP A 769 -39.02 -11.21 -4.56
C ASP A 769 -37.67 -11.86 -4.18
N ASP A 770 -37.76 -12.89 -3.37
CA ASP A 770 -36.67 -13.68 -2.82
C ASP A 770 -37.08 -15.12 -3.17
N ALA A 771 -36.52 -15.63 -4.26
CA ALA A 771 -37.11 -16.76 -4.97
C ALA A 771 -36.64 -18.12 -4.41
N ASP A 772 -35.55 -18.14 -3.67
CA ASP A 772 -35.01 -19.28 -2.93
C ASP A 772 -35.05 -19.08 -1.39
N ASN A 773 -35.59 -17.96 -0.91
CA ASN A 773 -35.84 -17.64 0.49
C ASN A 773 -34.58 -17.56 1.36
N ASP A 774 -33.44 -17.20 0.77
CA ASP A 774 -32.17 -17.04 1.49
C ASP A 774 -32.06 -15.68 2.24
N GLY A 775 -33.04 -14.79 2.02
CA GLY A 775 -33.13 -13.47 2.62
C GLY A 775 -32.56 -12.35 1.75
N PHE A 776 -32.06 -12.66 0.56
CA PHE A 776 -31.65 -11.70 -0.46
C PHE A 776 -32.72 -11.58 -1.55
N THR A 777 -32.96 -10.35 -2.00
CA THR A 777 -33.91 -10.13 -3.10
C THR A 777 -33.24 -10.40 -4.44
N ASN A 778 -34.02 -10.82 -5.44
CA ASN A 778 -33.60 -11.01 -6.83
C ASN A 778 -32.75 -9.83 -7.37
N LEU A 779 -33.02 -8.59 -6.92
CA LEU A 779 -32.23 -7.41 -7.30
C LEU A 779 -30.84 -7.37 -6.65
N GLN A 780 -30.73 -7.78 -5.39
CA GLN A 780 -29.45 -7.87 -4.69
C GLN A 780 -28.58 -8.95 -5.31
N GLU A 781 -29.18 -10.08 -5.65
CA GLU A 781 -28.51 -11.21 -6.27
C GLU A 781 -28.10 -10.91 -7.71
N PHE A 782 -28.97 -10.29 -8.51
CA PHE A 782 -28.60 -9.75 -9.81
C PHE A 782 -27.42 -8.77 -9.73
N ALA A 783 -27.38 -7.93 -8.69
CA ALA A 783 -26.31 -6.97 -8.50
C ALA A 783 -24.99 -7.60 -8.04
N ALA A 784 -25.06 -8.70 -7.26
CA ALA A 784 -23.93 -9.46 -6.77
C ALA A 784 -23.41 -10.49 -7.78
N GLY A 785 -24.27 -10.94 -8.70
CA GLY A 785 -23.99 -12.02 -9.63
C GLY A 785 -24.25 -13.42 -9.07
N SER A 786 -24.93 -13.53 -7.93
CA SER A 786 -25.34 -14.80 -7.30
C SER A 786 -26.55 -15.43 -8.03
N ASP A 787 -26.82 -16.70 -7.78
CA ASP A 787 -27.92 -17.44 -8.42
C ASP A 787 -29.22 -17.33 -7.59
N PRO A 788 -30.23 -16.58 -8.06
CA PRO A 788 -31.47 -16.29 -7.31
C PRO A 788 -32.45 -17.47 -7.23
N THR A 789 -31.95 -18.66 -7.47
CA THR A 789 -32.71 -19.90 -7.40
C THR A 789 -31.98 -20.98 -6.61
N ASP A 790 -30.85 -20.62 -5.98
CA ASP A 790 -30.02 -21.49 -5.19
C ASP A 790 -29.64 -20.78 -3.89
N ALA A 791 -30.32 -21.13 -2.80
CA ALA A 791 -30.10 -20.54 -1.48
C ALA A 791 -28.67 -20.70 -0.93
N ASN A 792 -27.82 -21.50 -1.59
CA ASN A 792 -26.40 -21.61 -1.24
C ASN A 792 -25.54 -20.61 -2.02
N SER A 793 -26.01 -20.04 -3.13
CA SER A 793 -25.31 -18.99 -3.87
C SER A 793 -25.89 -17.65 -3.44
N SER A 794 -25.35 -17.08 -2.37
CA SER A 794 -25.80 -15.81 -1.83
C SER A 794 -24.82 -14.68 -2.16
N PRO A 795 -25.20 -13.40 -2.05
CA PRO A 795 -24.28 -12.27 -2.24
C PRO A 795 -23.04 -12.24 -1.33
N ASP A 796 -23.03 -13.01 -0.23
CA ASP A 796 -21.92 -13.12 0.71
C ASP A 796 -21.12 -14.46 0.56
N ASP A 797 -21.61 -15.41 -0.23
CA ASP A 797 -21.00 -16.73 -0.55
C ASP A 797 -21.36 -17.07 -2.02
N LEU A 798 -20.55 -16.55 -2.96
CA LEU A 798 -20.91 -16.52 -4.38
C LEU A 798 -20.78 -17.90 -5.05
N ASP A 799 -19.86 -18.74 -4.58
CA ASP A 799 -19.62 -20.08 -5.14
C ASP A 799 -20.30 -21.21 -4.35
N GLY A 800 -20.97 -20.87 -3.24
CA GLY A 800 -21.91 -21.69 -2.50
C GLY A 800 -21.27 -22.87 -1.81
N ASP A 801 -20.05 -22.67 -1.34
CA ASP A 801 -19.24 -23.71 -0.74
C ASP A 801 -19.25 -23.65 0.80
N GLY A 802 -19.84 -22.61 1.38
CA GLY A 802 -19.97 -22.37 2.81
C GLY A 802 -18.88 -21.47 3.41
N LEU A 803 -17.99 -20.91 2.60
CA LEU A 803 -17.02 -19.89 3.00
C LEU A 803 -17.53 -18.48 2.65
N ASP A 804 -17.27 -17.52 3.54
CA ASP A 804 -17.60 -16.11 3.29
C ASP A 804 -16.63 -15.51 2.26
N ASP A 805 -17.17 -14.91 1.19
CA ASP A 805 -16.40 -14.32 0.08
C ASP A 805 -15.32 -13.36 0.58
N ALA A 806 -15.64 -12.53 1.59
CA ALA A 806 -14.69 -11.54 2.11
C ALA A 806 -13.57 -12.22 2.93
N TRP A 807 -13.88 -13.30 3.64
CA TRP A 807 -12.90 -14.13 4.33
C TRP A 807 -11.99 -14.88 3.35
N GLU A 808 -12.54 -15.45 2.28
CA GLU A 808 -11.74 -16.12 1.25
C GLU A 808 -10.82 -15.16 0.51
N ILE A 809 -11.30 -13.97 0.16
CA ILE A 809 -10.45 -12.95 -0.46
C ILE A 809 -9.36 -12.47 0.51
N ALA A 810 -9.66 -12.37 1.81
CA ALA A 810 -8.68 -11.97 2.81
C ALA A 810 -7.58 -13.02 3.05
N ASN A 811 -7.93 -14.31 3.02
CA ASN A 811 -7.01 -15.40 3.33
C ASN A 811 -6.34 -15.99 2.08
N PHE A 812 -7.09 -16.21 1.00
CA PHE A 812 -6.64 -16.88 -0.22
C PHE A 812 -6.49 -15.96 -1.43
N GLY A 813 -7.19 -14.80 -1.42
CA GLY A 813 -7.19 -13.86 -2.54
C GLY A 813 -8.06 -14.31 -3.72
N SER A 814 -8.85 -15.37 -3.58
CA SER A 814 -9.83 -15.86 -4.57
C SER A 814 -10.87 -16.77 -3.93
N LEU A 815 -12.03 -16.90 -4.58
CA LEU A 815 -13.14 -17.83 -4.27
C LEU A 815 -12.94 -19.18 -4.97
N ASN A 816 -11.81 -19.86 -4.73
CA ASN A 816 -11.53 -21.15 -5.37
C ASN A 816 -11.19 -22.25 -4.36
N GLU A 817 -10.92 -21.85 -3.12
CA GLU A 817 -10.59 -22.80 -2.07
C GLU A 817 -11.89 -23.35 -1.52
N THR A 818 -11.91 -24.64 -1.19
CA THR A 818 -13.18 -25.24 -0.73
C THR A 818 -13.30 -25.15 0.78
N ALA A 819 -14.51 -25.12 1.34
CA ALA A 819 -14.76 -25.29 2.78
C ALA A 819 -14.07 -26.52 3.39
N THR A 820 -13.83 -27.58 2.60
CA THR A 820 -13.12 -28.81 3.00
C THR A 820 -11.60 -28.79 2.79
N GLY A 821 -11.05 -27.69 2.30
CA GLY A 821 -9.61 -27.51 2.08
C GLY A 821 -8.85 -27.47 3.40
N ASP A 822 -7.60 -27.94 3.38
CA ASP A 822 -6.66 -27.88 4.53
C ASP A 822 -5.30 -27.44 3.95
N PRO A 823 -5.13 -26.14 3.62
CA PRO A 823 -3.97 -25.65 2.89
C PRO A 823 -2.67 -25.74 3.70
N ASP A 824 -2.73 -25.53 5.02
CA ASP A 824 -1.57 -25.55 5.90
C ASP A 824 -1.25 -26.95 6.49
N ASN A 825 -2.13 -27.93 6.28
CA ASN A 825 -2.02 -29.32 6.68
C ASN A 825 -1.94 -29.53 8.20
N ASP A 826 -2.63 -28.69 8.98
CA ASP A 826 -2.73 -28.83 10.42
C ASP A 826 -3.82 -29.84 10.86
N GLY A 827 -4.69 -30.23 9.92
CA GLY A 827 -5.75 -31.20 10.10
C GLY A 827 -7.13 -30.61 10.36
N TYR A 828 -7.29 -29.28 10.29
CA TYR A 828 -8.56 -28.58 10.27
C TYR A 828 -8.88 -28.09 8.86
N THR A 829 -10.17 -28.00 8.58
CA THR A 829 -10.68 -27.52 7.29
C THR A 829 -10.87 -26.01 7.31
N ASN A 830 -10.86 -25.38 6.13
CA ASN A 830 -11.10 -23.94 5.98
C ASN A 830 -12.36 -23.47 6.72
N LEU A 831 -13.44 -24.26 6.71
CA LEU A 831 -14.68 -23.95 7.44
C LEU A 831 -14.49 -24.01 8.97
N GLU A 832 -13.75 -24.99 9.48
CA GLU A 832 -13.45 -25.11 10.91
C GLU A 832 -12.59 -23.93 11.39
N GLU A 833 -11.70 -23.44 10.53
CA GLU A 833 -10.84 -22.30 10.83
C GLU A 833 -11.56 -20.95 10.70
N LEU A 834 -12.43 -20.79 9.71
CA LEU A 834 -13.37 -19.67 9.62
C LEU A 834 -14.19 -19.55 10.90
N ASN A 835 -14.79 -20.66 11.36
CA ASN A 835 -15.59 -20.69 12.59
C ASN A 835 -14.76 -20.46 13.85
N ALA A 836 -13.50 -20.89 13.88
CA ALA A 836 -12.58 -20.66 14.99
C ALA A 836 -11.90 -19.27 14.97
N GLY A 837 -12.00 -18.54 13.84
CA GLY A 837 -11.27 -17.30 13.61
C GLY A 837 -9.74 -17.49 13.56
N THR A 838 -9.28 -18.65 13.11
CA THR A 838 -7.86 -18.97 12.89
C THR A 838 -7.49 -18.75 11.42
N ASN A 839 -6.19 -18.68 11.14
CA ASN A 839 -5.70 -18.43 9.78
C ASN A 839 -5.41 -19.75 9.05
N PRO A 840 -6.11 -20.04 7.93
CA PRO A 840 -6.03 -21.31 7.20
C PRO A 840 -4.74 -21.56 6.43
N LEU A 841 -3.81 -20.60 6.50
CA LEU A 841 -2.48 -20.70 5.90
C LEU A 841 -1.38 -20.80 6.97
N ASN A 842 -1.73 -20.95 8.25
CA ASN A 842 -0.79 -20.88 9.37
C ASN A 842 -0.94 -22.04 10.35
N ILE A 843 -0.14 -23.10 10.12
CA ILE A 843 -0.08 -24.34 10.93
C ILE A 843 0.16 -24.15 12.44
N ALA A 844 0.51 -22.94 12.89
CA ALA A 844 0.67 -22.59 14.30
C ALA A 844 -0.63 -22.11 14.98
N GLU A 845 -1.66 -21.78 14.21
CA GLU A 845 -2.96 -21.26 14.65
C GLU A 845 -4.04 -22.33 14.46
N THR A 846 -4.17 -23.24 15.43
CA THR A 846 -5.18 -24.32 15.40
C THR A 846 -6.43 -23.91 16.18
N PRO A 847 -7.65 -24.30 15.73
CA PRO A 847 -8.88 -24.24 16.50
C PRO A 847 -8.73 -24.83 17.92
N VAL A 848 -9.27 -24.14 18.93
CA VAL A 848 -9.14 -24.52 20.35
C VAL A 848 -10.34 -25.35 20.80
N ASP A 849 -10.07 -26.58 21.26
CA ASP A 849 -10.99 -27.43 22.04
C ASP A 849 -10.38 -27.59 23.46
N THR A 850 -10.83 -26.76 24.40
CA THR A 850 -10.22 -26.64 25.74
C THR A 850 -10.42 -27.89 26.58
N ASP A 851 -11.53 -28.62 26.42
CA ASP A 851 -11.86 -29.77 27.25
C ASP A 851 -11.82 -31.13 26.52
N ALA A 852 -11.43 -31.11 25.25
CA ALA A 852 -11.12 -32.23 24.38
C ALA A 852 -12.27 -33.22 24.23
N ASP A 853 -13.50 -32.71 24.18
CA ASP A 853 -14.70 -33.52 24.08
C ASP A 853 -15.29 -33.61 22.66
N GLY A 854 -14.61 -32.96 21.70
CA GLY A 854 -14.92 -33.00 20.28
C GLY A 854 -15.78 -31.83 19.80
N MET A 855 -15.98 -30.81 20.63
CA MET A 855 -16.65 -29.56 20.31
C MET A 855 -15.67 -28.40 20.46
N LEU A 856 -15.66 -27.45 19.52
CA LEU A 856 -14.74 -26.32 19.60
C LEU A 856 -15.22 -25.28 20.63
N ASP A 857 -14.29 -24.58 21.28
CA ASP A 857 -14.63 -23.53 22.26
C ASP A 857 -15.54 -22.44 21.65
N ALA A 858 -15.39 -22.18 20.34
CA ALA A 858 -16.20 -21.21 19.59
C ALA A 858 -17.67 -21.65 19.52
N ASP A 859 -17.94 -22.89 19.12
CA ASP A 859 -19.28 -23.47 19.05
C ASP A 859 -19.94 -23.55 20.43
N GLU A 860 -19.17 -23.97 21.43
CA GLU A 860 -19.65 -24.06 22.80
C GLU A 860 -20.10 -22.71 23.37
N LEU A 861 -19.35 -21.65 23.06
CA LEU A 861 -19.68 -20.29 23.47
C LEU A 861 -20.84 -19.70 22.66
N MET A 862 -20.94 -20.02 21.37
CA MET A 862 -21.99 -19.54 20.48
C MET A 862 -23.36 -20.11 20.88
N TYR A 863 -23.48 -21.43 20.98
CA TYR A 863 -24.76 -22.10 21.20
C TYR A 863 -25.15 -22.22 22.68
N PHE A 864 -24.18 -22.40 23.60
CA PHE A 864 -24.47 -22.68 25.02
C PHE A 864 -23.95 -21.62 25.98
N GLY A 865 -23.08 -20.70 25.52
CA GLY A 865 -22.49 -19.64 26.34
C GLY A 865 -21.52 -20.13 27.42
N ASN A 866 -21.06 -21.38 27.35
CA ASN A 866 -20.11 -21.98 28.29
C ASN A 866 -19.45 -23.24 27.71
N LEU A 867 -18.25 -23.56 28.21
CA LEU A 867 -17.43 -24.72 27.81
C LEU A 867 -17.76 -25.97 28.62
N SER A 868 -18.96 -26.53 28.50
CA SER A 868 -19.30 -27.76 29.25
C SER A 868 -20.27 -28.69 28.55
N GLN A 869 -20.59 -28.38 27.29
CA GLN A 869 -21.44 -29.23 26.47
C GLN A 869 -20.55 -30.04 25.57
N SER A 870 -20.89 -31.32 25.40
CA SER A 870 -20.07 -32.19 24.58
C SER A 870 -20.65 -32.43 23.20
N ALA A 871 -19.77 -32.71 22.24
CA ALA A 871 -20.15 -33.13 20.90
C ALA A 871 -21.14 -34.32 20.86
N ALA A 872 -21.01 -35.24 21.82
CA ALA A 872 -21.89 -36.41 21.96
C ALA A 872 -23.13 -36.15 22.84
N GLY A 873 -23.31 -34.92 23.33
CA GLY A 873 -24.51 -34.46 24.01
C GLY A 873 -25.68 -34.30 23.05
N ASP A 874 -26.86 -34.06 23.63
CA ASP A 874 -28.12 -33.79 22.95
C ASP A 874 -28.82 -32.80 23.90
N PHE A 875 -28.56 -31.51 23.70
CA PHE A 875 -28.81 -30.48 24.71
C PHE A 875 -30.30 -30.13 24.80
N ASP A 876 -31.00 -30.08 23.67
CA ASP A 876 -32.42 -29.77 23.58
C ASP A 876 -33.34 -31.01 23.57
N THR A 877 -32.76 -32.21 23.49
CA THR A 877 -33.42 -33.52 23.65
C THR A 877 -34.36 -33.92 22.52
N ASP A 878 -34.07 -33.49 21.29
CA ASP A 878 -34.82 -33.84 20.09
C ASP A 878 -34.40 -35.22 19.49
N GLY A 879 -33.19 -35.67 19.82
CA GLY A 879 -32.64 -36.96 19.41
C GLY A 879 -31.48 -36.89 18.41
N ILE A 880 -31.05 -35.70 18.00
CA ILE A 880 -29.79 -35.43 17.30
C ILE A 880 -28.71 -35.08 18.34
N THR A 881 -27.44 -35.37 18.03
CA THR A 881 -26.34 -34.96 18.93
C THR A 881 -25.86 -33.57 18.56
N ASN A 882 -25.38 -32.79 19.54
CA ASN A 882 -24.94 -31.42 19.30
C ASN A 882 -23.95 -31.27 18.12
N ALA A 883 -22.99 -32.19 17.98
CA ALA A 883 -22.04 -32.15 16.86
C ALA A 883 -22.66 -32.49 15.50
N MET A 884 -23.75 -33.27 15.49
CA MET A 884 -24.47 -33.59 14.26
C MET A 884 -25.39 -32.44 13.85
N GLU A 885 -25.97 -31.72 14.81
CA GLU A 885 -26.72 -30.49 14.54
C GLU A 885 -25.81 -29.42 13.95
N ILE A 886 -24.66 -29.15 14.59
CA ILE A 886 -23.66 -28.22 14.07
C ILE A 886 -23.18 -28.63 12.67
N ALA A 887 -22.91 -29.92 12.45
CA ALA A 887 -22.47 -30.42 11.14
C ALA A 887 -23.56 -30.34 10.06
N ASN A 888 -24.84 -30.26 10.45
CA ASN A 888 -25.97 -30.12 9.54
C ASN A 888 -26.52 -28.68 9.50
N GLY A 889 -25.85 -27.72 10.15
CA GLY A 889 -26.28 -26.31 10.20
C GLY A 889 -27.45 -26.01 11.14
N THR A 890 -27.98 -27.00 11.86
CA THR A 890 -29.10 -26.79 12.80
C THR A 890 -28.63 -26.34 14.17
N ASN A 891 -29.52 -25.76 14.97
CA ASN A 891 -29.13 -25.14 16.24
C ASN A 891 -29.26 -26.12 17.41
N PRO A 892 -28.15 -26.58 18.03
CA PRO A 892 -28.20 -27.60 19.09
C PRO A 892 -28.83 -27.13 20.42
N ALA A 893 -29.29 -25.88 20.48
CA ALA A 893 -30.06 -25.37 21.60
C ALA A 893 -31.58 -25.32 21.35
N LEU A 894 -32.03 -25.68 20.14
CA LEU A 894 -33.41 -25.58 19.66
C LEU A 894 -33.85 -26.89 19.01
N ALA A 895 -34.76 -27.59 19.68
CA ALA A 895 -35.31 -28.85 19.19
C ALA A 895 -36.22 -28.70 17.94
N ASP A 896 -36.24 -27.55 17.28
CA ASP A 896 -37.11 -27.13 16.16
C ASP A 896 -36.48 -25.82 15.68
N THR A 897 -35.50 -25.95 14.78
CA THR A 897 -34.61 -24.86 14.39
C THR A 897 -35.33 -23.76 13.61
N ASP A 898 -36.21 -24.14 12.69
CA ASP A 898 -36.96 -23.23 11.81
C ASP A 898 -38.33 -22.79 12.40
N SER A 899 -38.74 -23.41 13.51
CA SER A 899 -39.97 -23.11 14.26
C SER A 899 -41.28 -23.41 13.53
N ASP A 900 -41.27 -24.41 12.65
CA ASP A 900 -42.43 -24.84 11.86
C ASP A 900 -43.37 -25.79 12.63
N GLY A 901 -42.86 -26.39 13.72
CA GLY A 901 -43.58 -27.30 14.61
C GLY A 901 -43.22 -28.78 14.50
N LEU A 902 -42.25 -29.15 13.65
CA LEU A 902 -41.51 -30.42 13.70
C LEU A 902 -40.15 -30.19 14.37
N SER A 903 -39.62 -31.20 15.05
CA SER A 903 -38.22 -31.14 15.48
C SER A 903 -37.26 -31.48 14.35
N ASP A 904 -36.02 -31.02 14.38
CA ASP A 904 -34.99 -31.36 13.39
C ASP A 904 -34.93 -32.90 13.13
N MET A 905 -35.02 -33.72 14.19
CA MET A 905 -35.07 -35.19 14.05
C MET A 905 -36.35 -35.73 13.37
N GLU A 906 -37.49 -35.08 13.58
CA GLU A 906 -38.75 -35.41 12.92
C GLU A 906 -38.66 -35.09 11.44
N GLU A 907 -38.04 -33.97 11.08
CA GLU A 907 -37.82 -33.53 9.71
C GLU A 907 -36.86 -34.45 8.96
N PHE A 908 -35.73 -34.82 9.58
CA PHE A 908 -34.86 -35.90 9.08
C PHE A 908 -35.60 -37.22 8.83
N THR A 909 -36.63 -37.51 9.64
CA THR A 909 -37.45 -38.72 9.48
C THR A 909 -38.48 -38.58 8.36
N HIS A 910 -39.01 -37.38 8.16
CA HIS A 910 -40.00 -37.06 7.14
C HIS A 910 -39.38 -36.73 5.77
N GLY A 911 -38.08 -36.44 5.73
CA GLY A 911 -37.34 -36.06 4.53
C GLY A 911 -37.56 -34.60 4.15
N THR A 912 -37.89 -33.75 5.11
CA THR A 912 -37.97 -32.29 4.99
C THR A 912 -36.67 -31.64 5.46
N ASP A 913 -36.47 -30.38 5.12
CA ASP A 913 -35.26 -29.62 5.48
C ASP A 913 -35.43 -28.90 6.83
N PRO A 914 -34.65 -29.23 7.87
CA PRO A 914 -34.77 -28.63 9.21
C PRO A 914 -34.40 -27.14 9.31
N LEU A 915 -34.03 -26.51 8.20
CA LEU A 915 -33.76 -25.07 8.10
C LEU A 915 -34.84 -24.33 7.29
N ASP A 916 -35.79 -25.05 6.69
CA ASP A 916 -36.84 -24.49 5.84
C ASP A 916 -38.24 -24.90 6.33
N PRO A 917 -39.04 -23.95 6.86
CA PRO A 917 -40.36 -24.28 7.39
C PRO A 917 -41.37 -24.74 6.33
N ASP A 918 -41.07 -24.66 5.02
CA ASP A 918 -41.94 -25.08 3.90
C ASP A 918 -41.11 -25.71 2.78
N SER A 919 -40.66 -26.96 2.97
CA SER A 919 -39.69 -27.65 2.10
C SER A 919 -40.08 -27.76 0.62
N ASP A 920 -41.37 -27.68 0.28
CA ASP A 920 -41.84 -27.72 -1.11
C ASP A 920 -42.42 -26.40 -1.63
N ASN A 921 -42.38 -25.37 -0.79
CA ASN A 921 -42.72 -23.97 -1.09
C ASN A 921 -44.14 -23.79 -1.63
N ASP A 922 -45.11 -24.55 -1.13
CA ASP A 922 -46.52 -24.46 -1.55
C ASP A 922 -47.39 -23.52 -0.68
N GLY A 923 -46.80 -22.98 0.38
CA GLY A 923 -47.38 -22.02 1.31
C GLY A 923 -47.96 -22.65 2.58
N TYR A 924 -47.69 -23.92 2.84
CA TYR A 924 -48.07 -24.65 4.05
C TYR A 924 -46.82 -25.22 4.72
N SER A 925 -46.63 -24.95 6.01
CA SER A 925 -45.44 -25.48 6.68
C SER A 925 -45.44 -27.01 6.77
N ASP A 926 -44.27 -27.62 6.76
CA ASP A 926 -44.10 -29.08 6.77
C ASP A 926 -44.84 -29.74 7.95
N GLY A 927 -44.72 -29.14 9.13
CA GLY A 927 -45.44 -29.53 10.33
C GLY A 927 -46.95 -29.42 10.19
N SER A 928 -47.46 -28.38 9.52
CA SER A 928 -48.89 -28.22 9.26
C SER A 928 -49.43 -29.32 8.32
N GLU A 929 -48.62 -29.71 7.35
CA GLU A 929 -48.92 -30.72 6.36
C GLU A 929 -48.91 -32.13 6.91
N ILE A 930 -47.88 -32.48 7.68
CA ILE A 930 -47.81 -33.76 8.41
C ILE A 930 -48.99 -33.89 9.38
N ILE A 931 -49.39 -32.81 10.07
CA ILE A 931 -50.57 -32.80 10.94
C ILE A 931 -51.87 -33.00 10.13
N ALA A 932 -51.97 -32.41 8.94
CA ALA A 932 -53.13 -32.53 8.06
C ALA A 932 -53.18 -33.85 7.27
N GLY A 933 -52.04 -34.54 7.17
CA GLY A 933 -51.84 -35.78 6.41
C GLY A 933 -51.63 -35.58 4.92
N SER A 934 -51.15 -34.40 4.50
CA SER A 934 -50.57 -34.13 3.17
C SER A 934 -49.09 -34.52 3.13
N ASN A 935 -48.45 -34.40 1.96
CA ASN A 935 -47.04 -34.72 1.76
C ASN A 935 -46.19 -33.44 1.68
N PRO A 936 -45.31 -33.17 2.66
CA PRO A 936 -44.51 -31.94 2.77
C PRO A 936 -43.30 -31.88 1.81
N ASN A 937 -43.45 -32.48 0.64
CA ASN A 937 -42.38 -32.67 -0.34
C ASN A 937 -42.99 -32.78 -1.76
N ASP A 938 -44.26 -32.43 -1.90
CA ASP A 938 -45.04 -32.43 -3.14
C ASP A 938 -46.02 -31.25 -3.10
N ALA A 939 -45.58 -30.12 -3.63
CA ALA A 939 -46.33 -28.85 -3.73
C ALA A 939 -47.72 -28.95 -4.42
N SER A 940 -48.11 -30.13 -4.90
CA SER A 940 -49.43 -30.40 -5.44
C SER A 940 -50.39 -31.12 -4.47
N ASP A 941 -49.92 -31.53 -3.28
CA ASP A 941 -50.65 -32.31 -2.28
C ASP A 941 -51.09 -31.50 -1.04
N THR A 942 -51.39 -30.21 -1.17
CA THR A 942 -51.86 -29.32 -0.08
C THR A 942 -52.92 -29.91 0.90
N PRO A 943 -52.92 -29.46 2.18
CA PRO A 943 -53.96 -29.78 3.17
C PRO A 943 -55.38 -29.47 2.69
N ALA A 944 -56.32 -30.41 2.89
CA ALA A 944 -57.73 -30.22 2.52
C ALA A 944 -58.42 -29.15 3.39
N THR A 945 -58.36 -27.89 2.96
CA THR A 945 -59.02 -26.68 3.48
C THR A 945 -59.77 -26.86 4.82
N ILE A 946 -59.06 -26.67 5.94
CA ILE A 946 -59.70 -26.08 7.12
C ILE A 946 -59.64 -24.56 6.89
N PRO A 947 -60.75 -23.79 7.07
CA PRO A 947 -60.78 -22.39 6.67
C PRO A 947 -59.68 -21.59 7.41
N PRO A 948 -59.03 -20.62 6.75
CA PRO A 948 -58.09 -19.74 7.41
C PRO A 948 -58.79 -19.04 8.57
N ASP A 949 -58.19 -19.10 9.76
CA ASP A 949 -58.64 -18.35 10.93
C ASP A 949 -58.43 -16.86 10.65
N ASP A 950 -59.50 -16.19 10.22
CA ASP A 950 -59.58 -14.77 9.96
C ASP A 950 -59.84 -13.98 11.25
N ASN A 951 -58.99 -14.13 12.28
CA ASN A 951 -59.13 -13.34 13.50
C ASN A 951 -57.98 -12.35 13.73
N ASN A 952 -58.04 -11.29 12.92
CA ASN A 952 -57.74 -9.94 13.40
C ASN A 952 -58.65 -9.60 14.60
N ASP A 953 -58.27 -10.04 15.81
CA ASP A 953 -58.70 -9.41 17.05
C ASP A 953 -57.66 -8.36 17.45
N SER A 954 -57.80 -7.19 16.83
CA SER A 954 -57.28 -5.94 17.38
C SER A 954 -57.96 -5.67 18.73
N GLY A 955 -57.33 -6.16 19.81
CA GLY A 955 -57.97 -6.30 21.13
C GLY A 955 -57.16 -5.88 22.35
N GLY A 956 -56.08 -5.11 22.19
CA GLY A 956 -55.66 -4.13 23.20
C GLY A 956 -54.60 -4.52 24.25
N GLY A 957 -53.66 -3.61 24.44
CA GLY A 957 -53.08 -3.37 25.76
C GLY A 957 -51.56 -3.21 25.79
N ALA A 958 -51.09 -2.04 25.36
CA ALA A 958 -49.92 -1.44 26.01
C ALA A 958 -50.17 -1.38 27.53
N THR A 959 -49.69 -2.37 28.28
CA THR A 959 -49.24 -2.30 29.69
C THR A 959 -48.84 -3.69 30.19
N THR A 960 -47.58 -4.10 30.01
CA THR A 960 -46.88 -5.01 30.95
C THR A 960 -45.35 -4.90 30.85
N LEU A 961 -44.82 -3.75 30.45
CA LEU A 961 -43.43 -3.37 30.73
C LEU A 961 -43.26 -2.93 32.21
N TRP A 962 -43.86 -3.68 33.14
CA TRP A 962 -43.76 -3.53 34.61
C TRP A 962 -44.04 -4.84 35.37
N PHE A 963 -44.15 -6.00 34.71
CA PHE A 963 -44.32 -7.30 35.39
C PHE A 963 -43.09 -8.23 35.29
N TRP A 964 -42.14 -7.96 34.40
CA TRP A 964 -40.87 -8.69 34.33
C TRP A 964 -39.73 -8.09 35.19
N LEU A 965 -39.92 -6.86 35.70
CA LEU A 965 -39.02 -6.23 36.70
C LEU A 965 -39.45 -6.49 38.16
N TRP A 966 -40.43 -7.38 38.40
CA TRP A 966 -40.90 -7.71 39.76
C TRP A 966 -40.83 -9.21 40.14
N LEU A 967 -40.42 -10.12 39.25
CA LEU A 967 -40.23 -11.55 39.58
C LEU A 967 -38.77 -12.03 39.67
N ASN A 968 -37.78 -11.26 39.19
CA ASN A 968 -36.35 -11.56 39.37
C ASN A 968 -35.70 -10.91 40.62
N SER A 969 -36.46 -10.20 41.44
CA SER A 969 -36.00 -9.63 42.71
C SER A 969 -36.31 -10.50 43.95
N LEU A 970 -36.63 -11.79 43.77
CA LEU A 970 -36.98 -12.68 44.88
C LEU A 970 -36.43 -14.11 44.80
N LEU A 971 -35.23 -14.32 44.23
CA LEU A 971 -34.51 -15.61 44.35
C LEU A 971 -32.99 -15.51 44.63
N VAL A 972 -32.46 -14.33 45.02
CA VAL A 972 -31.07 -14.16 45.52
C VAL A 972 -31.01 -13.82 47.02
N TRP A 973 -32.09 -14.11 47.78
CA TRP A 973 -32.05 -14.00 49.25
C TRP A 973 -32.66 -15.20 49.97
N ARG A 974 -32.13 -16.41 49.72
CA ARG A 974 -32.22 -17.51 50.70
C ARG A 974 -31.26 -18.69 50.49
N ARG A 975 -29.94 -18.47 50.45
CA ARG A 975 -28.97 -19.52 50.88
C ARG A 975 -27.57 -19.04 51.29
N TYR A 976 -27.47 -17.93 52.04
CA TYR A 976 -26.41 -17.78 53.05
C TYR A 976 -26.97 -18.10 54.43
N ARG A 977 -26.85 -19.37 54.83
CA ARG A 977 -26.53 -19.84 56.20
C ARG A 977 -26.66 -21.37 56.27
N LYS A 978 -25.51 -22.04 56.28
CA LYS A 978 -25.03 -22.87 57.40
C LYS A 978 -23.62 -23.33 57.05
N SER A 979 -22.62 -22.67 57.66
CA SER A 979 -21.63 -23.28 58.58
C SER A 979 -20.68 -24.22 57.85
N SER A 980 -19.40 -23.89 57.69
CA SER A 980 -18.46 -23.48 58.74
C SER A 980 -17.18 -22.95 58.13
#